data_AF-A0A8H7X9P1-F1
#
_entry.id   AF-A0A8H7X9P1-F1
#
_cell.length_a   1.000
_cell.length_b   1.000
_cell.length_c   1.000
_cell.angle_alpha   90.00
_cell.angle_beta   90.00
_cell.angle_gamma   90.00
#
_symmetry.space_group_name_H-M   'P 1'
#
loop_
_entity.id
_entity.type
_entity.pdbx_description
1 polymer ?
#
loop_
_entity_poly.entity_id
_entity_poly.type
_entity_poly.pdbx_seq_one_letter_code
_entity_poly.pdbx_strand_id
1 'polypeptide(L)'
;MAPSLPQFSAARMRSYIFRLPLFTRGIILVIVLLWIAGMQSVWDVQKWGALIPEEIGLSSMYRTNTFPLVHAGFFHAFMNILALTPLLERFEAEHGTLTTLALFMGPLSTIPALLYTLIERGLFHMNTTILGASIWVFTLIAMEAVKTYKSNPYFMLGTTQIPTWITPFVMVLFVSVLVPNTSFLGHVCGLAFGYGWGLGYLKFLAPPEWALRWIEGKLNLLGRLPHYVSVDQKTYGRYGVLPTTNATMSGGGDVALGYVHTYFAGSDQNVFRGYKHEVDVLEGKSNIEVNDKLEEFFKASGLKVARQKYEYKSAGETYSGENIYAILHAPRGDATEAIVLVGAWKNIEEELNRSGVALVLTLARYFKRWSLWSKDIIFLVTADSTAGPQAWVDAYHDTHQSPAIEPLPLKSGALQGAVVIDYPFDHRFESIHVVYDGTNGQLPNLDLLNTVVSIASGQMGIGVSIQKMWKHSDSYQDRLQTMLRGMLKQGLGYASGPHSSFIPYHVDAITLQPFGEGWQDEMAMGRVIESTFRSLNNLLEHLHQSFFFYLLMQSSRFVSIGTYLPSAMLVAVNFTIMAIFLWIKSGSPKSPAKASSTKGEKKPLALVKQGGMKAPVPEEIVTVRERELFLPLAVVAGVQFLGVLPLFIFNHTSQNMLQPVFVFTVVLNCILPFLVSNSLIQYFAPTAQQYTLIKAFSLLLLGMFLSALATLNFSLAFLVGLFSAPLSYIQPLPKHPIIAGILAILLTLLAPTTIVLGGSWHWGLSIGQVLKEAAFGWDVWGHLGVLRASMVD
;
A
#
# COMPACT_ATOMS: atom_id res chain seq x y z
N MET A 1 -6.81 20.21 -9.23
CA MET A 1 -7.55 19.00 -9.65
C MET A 1 -6.91 17.80 -8.97
N ALA A 2 -7.65 17.10 -8.11
CA ALA A 2 -7.13 15.99 -7.32
C ALA A 2 -6.68 14.79 -8.19
N PRO A 3 -5.53 14.17 -7.96
CA PRO A 3 -5.39 12.76 -8.24
C PRO A 3 -6.03 11.99 -7.09
N SER A 4 -7.23 11.47 -7.32
CA SER A 4 -7.84 10.46 -6.48
C SER A 4 -6.90 9.25 -6.31
N LEU A 5 -7.16 8.44 -5.27
CA LEU A 5 -6.73 7.03 -5.11
C LEU A 5 -6.55 6.32 -6.48
N PRO A 6 -5.97 5.11 -6.57
CA PRO A 6 -6.32 4.22 -7.67
C PRO A 6 -7.80 3.81 -7.54
N GLN A 7 -8.73 4.78 -7.54
CA GLN A 7 -10.05 4.63 -8.12
C GLN A 7 -9.82 3.88 -9.41
N PHE A 8 -10.59 2.82 -9.59
CA PHE A 8 -10.77 2.15 -10.86
C PHE A 8 -11.39 3.17 -11.83
N SER A 9 -10.56 4.09 -12.31
CA SER A 9 -10.92 5.13 -13.22
C SER A 9 -11.04 4.43 -14.55
N ALA A 10 -12.27 4.32 -15.04
CA ALA A 10 -12.50 3.86 -16.41
C ALA A 10 -11.61 4.64 -17.38
N ALA A 11 -11.30 5.92 -17.10
CA ALA A 11 -10.36 6.72 -17.87
C ALA A 11 -8.88 6.27 -17.75
N ARG A 12 -8.38 5.89 -16.56
CA ARG A 12 -7.01 5.33 -16.41
C ARG A 12 -6.89 3.93 -17.00
N MET A 13 -7.87 3.05 -16.77
CA MET A 13 -7.92 1.74 -17.40
C MET A 13 -8.00 1.85 -18.92
N ARG A 14 -8.86 2.74 -19.41
CA ARG A 14 -8.93 3.11 -20.84
C ARG A 14 -7.57 3.60 -21.32
N SER A 15 -6.94 4.54 -20.62
CA SER A 15 -5.60 5.04 -20.97
C SER A 15 -4.53 3.96 -20.94
N TYR A 16 -4.58 3.00 -20.01
CA TYR A 16 -3.64 1.88 -19.93
C TYR A 16 -3.83 0.96 -21.14
N ILE A 17 -5.07 0.53 -21.42
CA ILE A 17 -5.41 -0.31 -22.56
C ILE A 17 -5.02 0.35 -23.90
N PHE A 18 -5.22 1.67 -24.03
CA PHE A 18 -4.84 2.42 -25.24
C PHE A 18 -3.33 2.66 -25.37
N ARG A 19 -2.56 2.54 -24.28
CA ARG A 19 -1.09 2.68 -24.29
C ARG A 19 -0.37 1.35 -24.54
N LEU A 20 -1.09 0.22 -24.55
CA LEU A 20 -0.50 -1.09 -24.80
C LEU A 20 0.22 -1.12 -26.16
N PRO A 21 1.42 -1.72 -26.23
CA PRO A 21 2.13 -1.98 -27.47
C PRO A 21 1.27 -2.76 -28.48
N LEU A 22 1.55 -2.53 -29.78
CA LEU A 22 0.69 -2.97 -30.88
C LEU A 22 0.40 -4.48 -30.89
N PHE A 23 1.41 -5.33 -30.73
CA PHE A 23 1.23 -6.78 -30.78
C PHE A 23 0.47 -7.28 -29.55
N THR A 24 0.82 -6.80 -28.36
CA THR A 24 0.15 -7.12 -27.09
C THR A 24 -1.34 -6.81 -27.17
N ARG A 25 -1.68 -5.62 -27.64
CA ARG A 25 -3.07 -5.21 -27.87
C ARG A 25 -3.76 -6.09 -28.92
N GLY A 26 -3.06 -6.43 -30.00
CA GLY A 26 -3.56 -7.30 -31.06
C GLY A 26 -3.93 -8.70 -30.54
N ILE A 27 -3.05 -9.31 -29.75
CA ILE A 27 -3.28 -10.63 -29.15
C ILE A 27 -4.49 -10.62 -28.21
N ILE A 28 -4.61 -9.62 -27.33
CA ILE A 28 -5.76 -9.49 -26.43
C ILE A 28 -7.06 -9.41 -27.24
N LEU A 29 -7.08 -8.58 -28.29
CA LEU A 29 -8.24 -8.44 -29.17
C LEU A 29 -8.56 -9.76 -29.89
N VAL A 30 -7.57 -10.49 -30.38
CA VAL A 30 -7.78 -11.81 -31.02
C VAL A 30 -8.35 -12.83 -30.04
N ILE A 31 -7.84 -12.90 -28.81
CA ILE A 31 -8.38 -13.79 -27.77
C ILE A 31 -9.85 -13.47 -27.48
N VAL A 32 -10.18 -12.19 -27.34
CA VAL A 32 -11.56 -11.73 -27.10
C VAL A 32 -12.46 -12.07 -28.30
N LEU A 33 -12.02 -11.82 -29.52
CA LEU A 33 -12.79 -12.13 -30.73
C LEU A 33 -13.02 -13.64 -30.92
N LEU A 34 -12.00 -14.47 -30.69
CA LEU A 34 -12.14 -15.93 -30.76
C LEU A 34 -13.03 -16.48 -29.65
N TRP A 35 -12.99 -15.87 -28.46
CA TRP A 35 -13.92 -16.21 -27.38
C TRP A 35 -15.37 -15.85 -27.75
N ILE A 36 -15.62 -14.66 -28.31
CA ILE A 36 -16.95 -14.27 -28.82
C ILE A 36 -17.41 -15.19 -29.95
N ALA A 37 -16.51 -15.49 -30.90
CA ALA A 37 -16.79 -16.43 -31.98
C ALA A 37 -17.05 -17.86 -31.45
N GLY A 38 -16.58 -18.22 -30.26
CA GLY A 38 -16.92 -19.49 -29.61
C GLY A 38 -18.35 -19.58 -29.07
N MET A 39 -19.13 -18.48 -29.05
CA MET A 39 -20.52 -18.48 -28.57
C MET A 39 -21.53 -18.97 -29.61
N GLN A 40 -21.17 -18.93 -30.90
CA GLN A 40 -22.05 -19.40 -31.98
C GLN A 40 -21.93 -20.91 -32.20
N SER A 41 -22.96 -21.53 -32.77
CA SER A 41 -23.07 -23.00 -32.94
C SER A 41 -22.70 -23.53 -34.34
N VAL A 42 -22.31 -22.66 -35.27
CA VAL A 42 -21.97 -22.96 -36.68
C VAL A 42 -20.53 -23.48 -36.82
N TRP A 43 -19.60 -22.99 -35.98
CA TRP A 43 -18.19 -23.36 -36.02
C TRP A 43 -17.64 -23.60 -34.61
N ASP A 44 -17.12 -24.80 -34.36
CA ASP A 44 -16.46 -25.12 -33.10
C ASP A 44 -15.02 -24.55 -33.08
N VAL A 45 -14.92 -23.30 -32.63
CA VAL A 45 -13.64 -22.57 -32.48
C VAL A 45 -12.71 -23.28 -31.49
N GLN A 46 -13.27 -23.85 -30.42
CA GLN A 46 -12.50 -24.57 -29.40
C GLN A 46 -11.82 -25.79 -29.99
N LYS A 47 -12.58 -26.64 -30.69
CA LYS A 47 -12.01 -27.82 -31.36
C LYS A 47 -11.06 -27.46 -32.49
N TRP A 48 -11.33 -26.39 -33.23
CA TRP A 48 -10.44 -25.95 -34.33
C TRP A 48 -9.05 -25.54 -33.83
N GLY A 49 -9.00 -24.75 -32.75
CA GLY A 49 -7.75 -24.18 -32.24
C GLY A 49 -7.05 -25.03 -31.18
N ALA A 50 -7.72 -25.99 -30.54
CA ALA A 50 -7.14 -26.74 -29.45
C ALA A 50 -5.97 -27.65 -29.88
N LEU A 51 -4.98 -27.75 -28.99
CA LEU A 51 -3.84 -28.64 -29.14
C LEU A 51 -4.24 -30.05 -28.66
N ILE A 52 -4.49 -30.94 -29.62
CA ILE A 52 -4.89 -32.33 -29.39
C ILE A 52 -3.76 -33.24 -29.90
N PRO A 53 -2.97 -33.88 -29.03
CA PRO A 53 -1.78 -34.64 -29.41
C PRO A 53 -1.96 -35.68 -30.53
N GLU A 54 -3.09 -36.39 -30.56
CA GLU A 54 -3.40 -37.39 -31.60
C GLU A 54 -3.75 -36.76 -32.96
N GLU A 55 -4.30 -35.54 -32.96
CA GLU A 55 -4.69 -34.83 -34.19
C GLU A 55 -3.53 -34.05 -34.81
N ILE A 56 -2.35 -34.00 -34.18
CA ILE A 56 -1.18 -33.29 -34.72
C ILE A 56 -0.52 -34.10 -35.84
N GLY A 57 -0.57 -33.54 -37.05
CA GLY A 57 0.08 -33.99 -38.27
C GLY A 57 0.39 -32.79 -39.19
N LEU A 58 0.89 -33.03 -40.41
CA LEU A 58 1.35 -31.96 -41.31
C LEU A 58 0.26 -30.92 -41.66
N SER A 59 -0.99 -31.35 -41.79
CA SER A 59 -2.14 -30.47 -42.13
C SER A 59 -2.71 -29.71 -40.92
N SER A 60 -2.41 -30.12 -39.70
CA SER A 60 -2.94 -29.55 -38.45
C SER A 60 -1.87 -28.83 -37.62
N MET A 61 -0.65 -28.65 -38.15
CA MET A 61 0.46 -27.95 -37.48
C MET A 61 0.11 -26.53 -37.04
N TYR A 62 -0.84 -25.86 -37.69
CA TYR A 62 -1.34 -24.54 -37.27
C TYR A 62 -1.87 -24.54 -35.82
N ARG A 63 -2.29 -25.70 -35.28
CA ARG A 63 -2.75 -25.86 -33.90
C ARG A 63 -1.69 -25.55 -32.86
N THR A 64 -0.41 -25.71 -33.21
CA THR A 64 0.72 -25.35 -32.34
C THR A 64 0.87 -23.84 -32.10
N ASN A 65 0.24 -23.00 -32.93
CA ASN A 65 0.23 -21.54 -32.78
C ASN A 65 -1.17 -20.97 -32.45
N THR A 66 -2.24 -21.73 -32.66
CA THR A 66 -3.62 -21.27 -32.42
C THR A 66 -4.17 -21.66 -31.05
N PHE A 67 -3.67 -22.72 -30.42
CA PHE A 67 -4.11 -23.15 -29.10
C PHE A 67 -3.97 -22.09 -27.98
N PRO A 68 -2.97 -21.18 -27.96
CA PRO A 68 -2.87 -20.16 -26.93
C PRO A 68 -3.97 -19.10 -27.05
N LEU A 69 -4.56 -18.96 -28.25
CA LEU A 69 -5.53 -17.91 -28.55
C LEU A 69 -6.96 -18.32 -28.21
N VAL A 70 -7.23 -19.62 -28.10
CA VAL A 70 -8.57 -20.18 -27.89
C VAL A 70 -8.75 -20.67 -26.45
N HIS A 71 -9.93 -20.43 -25.87
CA HIS A 71 -10.20 -20.67 -24.45
C HIS A 71 -11.56 -21.35 -24.21
N ALA A 72 -11.64 -22.18 -23.16
CA ALA A 72 -12.81 -23.01 -22.83
C ALA A 72 -14.03 -22.21 -22.39
N GLY A 73 -13.83 -20.98 -21.89
CA GLY A 73 -14.91 -20.13 -21.44
C GLY A 73 -14.40 -18.75 -20.99
N PHE A 74 -15.35 -17.89 -20.60
CA PHE A 74 -15.06 -16.50 -20.23
C PHE A 74 -14.02 -16.39 -19.13
N PHE A 75 -14.21 -17.11 -18.03
CA PHE A 75 -13.32 -17.04 -16.87
C PHE A 75 -11.89 -17.48 -17.23
N HIS A 76 -11.75 -18.51 -18.05
CA HIS A 76 -10.45 -18.98 -18.52
C HIS A 76 -9.78 -17.94 -19.43
N ALA A 77 -10.50 -17.33 -20.38
CA ALA A 77 -9.99 -16.26 -21.24
C ALA A 77 -9.58 -15.02 -20.42
N PHE A 78 -10.43 -14.60 -19.48
CA PHE A 78 -10.21 -13.44 -18.63
C PHE A 78 -8.94 -13.58 -17.77
N MET A 79 -8.77 -14.71 -17.09
CA MET A 79 -7.59 -14.94 -16.25
C MET A 79 -6.29 -15.02 -17.08
N ASN A 80 -6.34 -15.62 -18.27
CA ASN A 80 -5.18 -15.66 -19.17
C ASN A 80 -4.83 -14.27 -19.72
N ILE A 81 -5.81 -13.46 -20.11
CA ILE A 81 -5.58 -12.06 -20.52
C ILE A 81 -4.95 -11.26 -19.38
N LEU A 82 -5.49 -11.39 -18.16
CA LEU A 82 -4.99 -10.68 -16.99
C LEU A 82 -3.53 -11.04 -16.68
N ALA A 83 -3.18 -12.33 -16.77
CA ALA A 83 -1.83 -12.81 -16.51
C ALA A 83 -0.83 -12.50 -17.66
N LEU A 84 -1.28 -12.60 -18.91
CA LEU A 84 -0.43 -12.43 -20.09
C LEU A 84 -0.08 -10.98 -20.36
N THR A 85 -1.04 -10.05 -20.22
CA THR A 85 -0.90 -8.65 -20.63
C THR A 85 0.36 -7.96 -20.09
N PRO A 86 0.66 -7.95 -18.77
CA PRO A 86 1.82 -7.24 -18.25
C PRO A 86 3.16 -7.87 -18.69
N LEU A 87 3.18 -9.19 -18.86
CA LEU A 87 4.38 -9.92 -19.28
C LEU A 87 4.68 -9.70 -20.76
N LEU A 88 3.64 -9.75 -21.60
CA LEU A 88 3.77 -9.59 -23.03
C LEU A 88 4.06 -8.15 -23.43
N GLU A 89 3.44 -7.17 -22.76
CA GLU A 89 3.75 -5.73 -22.92
C GLU A 89 5.23 -5.47 -22.66
N ARG A 90 5.75 -6.00 -21.55
CA ARG A 90 7.15 -5.82 -21.18
C ARG A 90 8.09 -6.49 -22.17
N PHE A 91 7.77 -7.72 -22.61
CA PHE A 91 8.56 -8.43 -23.60
C PHE A 91 8.61 -7.65 -24.93
N GLU A 92 7.46 -7.14 -25.39
CA GLU A 92 7.35 -6.34 -26.62
C GLU A 92 8.11 -5.02 -26.53
N ALA A 93 8.05 -4.35 -25.37
CA ALA A 93 8.82 -3.14 -25.13
C ALA A 93 10.34 -3.39 -25.17
N GLU A 94 10.79 -4.54 -24.68
CA GLU A 94 12.21 -4.91 -24.65
C GLU A 94 12.73 -5.42 -26.01
N HIS A 95 11.90 -6.17 -26.75
CA HIS A 95 12.35 -6.88 -27.96
C HIS A 95 11.78 -6.29 -29.26
N GLY A 96 10.88 -5.32 -29.21
CA GLY A 96 10.24 -4.71 -30.37
C GLY A 96 9.08 -5.54 -30.93
N THR A 97 8.16 -4.88 -31.63
CA THR A 97 6.90 -5.46 -32.09
C THR A 97 7.11 -6.58 -33.11
N LEU A 98 7.96 -6.39 -34.13
CA LEU A 98 8.22 -7.43 -35.15
C LEU A 98 8.95 -8.67 -34.60
N THR A 99 9.91 -8.47 -33.70
CA THR A 99 10.59 -9.59 -33.04
C THR A 99 9.60 -10.39 -32.19
N THR A 100 8.72 -9.70 -31.45
CA THR A 100 7.71 -10.34 -30.62
C THR A 100 6.71 -11.12 -31.47
N LEU A 101 6.21 -10.53 -32.55
CA LEU A 101 5.33 -11.21 -33.53
C LEU A 101 5.98 -12.50 -34.08
N ALA A 102 7.21 -12.39 -34.58
CA ALA A 102 7.92 -13.53 -35.19
C ALA A 102 8.18 -14.66 -34.19
N LEU A 103 8.48 -14.31 -32.94
CA LEU A 103 8.78 -15.27 -31.88
C LEU A 103 7.52 -15.96 -31.36
N PHE A 104 6.45 -15.21 -31.08
CA PHE A 104 5.20 -15.77 -30.53
C PHE A 104 4.32 -16.49 -31.56
N MET A 105 4.35 -16.06 -32.83
CA MET A 105 3.68 -16.79 -33.92
C MET A 105 4.55 -17.89 -34.53
N GLY A 106 5.69 -18.19 -33.91
CA GLY A 106 6.65 -19.19 -34.35
C GLY A 106 7.24 -19.97 -33.18
N PRO A 107 8.55 -19.86 -32.91
CA PRO A 107 9.26 -20.77 -32.02
C PRO A 107 8.77 -20.76 -30.56
N LEU A 108 8.36 -19.61 -30.00
CA LEU A 108 7.92 -19.52 -28.58
C LEU A 108 6.59 -20.21 -28.32
N SER A 109 5.76 -20.42 -29.35
CA SER A 109 4.52 -21.19 -29.23
C SER A 109 4.68 -22.61 -29.76
N THR A 110 5.31 -22.74 -30.94
CA THR A 110 5.41 -24.01 -31.66
C THR A 110 6.27 -25.03 -30.93
N ILE A 111 7.43 -24.64 -30.41
CA ILE A 111 8.37 -25.60 -29.80
C ILE A 111 7.84 -26.14 -28.46
N PRO A 112 7.33 -25.33 -27.51
CA PRO A 112 6.68 -25.87 -26.32
C PRO A 112 5.49 -26.77 -26.64
N ALA A 113 4.69 -26.44 -27.66
CA ALA A 113 3.55 -27.24 -28.08
C ALA A 113 3.96 -28.60 -28.67
N LEU A 114 5.02 -28.63 -29.47
CA LEU A 114 5.59 -29.87 -30.00
C LEU A 114 6.23 -30.70 -28.88
N LEU A 115 6.95 -30.07 -27.95
CA LEU A 115 7.53 -30.75 -26.79
C LEU A 115 6.43 -31.40 -25.93
N TYR A 116 5.35 -30.67 -25.65
CA TYR A 116 4.17 -31.22 -24.97
C TYR A 116 3.59 -32.40 -25.74
N THR A 117 3.34 -32.24 -27.04
CA THR A 117 2.73 -33.28 -27.88
C THR A 117 3.59 -34.54 -27.94
N LEU A 118 4.91 -34.40 -28.04
CA LEU A 118 5.85 -35.53 -28.07
C LEU A 118 5.87 -36.28 -26.73
N ILE A 119 5.83 -35.58 -25.61
CA ILE A 119 5.83 -36.23 -24.28
C ILE A 119 4.48 -36.88 -24.00
N GLU A 120 3.38 -36.16 -24.22
CA GLU A 120 2.02 -36.62 -23.93
C GLU A 120 1.67 -37.85 -24.79
N ARG A 121 1.93 -37.78 -26.10
CA ARG A 121 1.65 -38.88 -27.04
C ARG A 121 2.71 -39.97 -26.99
N GLY A 122 3.99 -39.60 -26.94
CA GLY A 122 5.11 -40.54 -27.10
C GLY A 122 5.50 -41.25 -25.80
N LEU A 123 5.54 -40.53 -24.68
CA LEU A 123 5.94 -41.11 -23.39
C LEU A 123 4.73 -41.64 -22.62
N PHE A 124 3.69 -40.83 -22.48
CA PHE A 124 2.53 -41.17 -21.65
C PHE A 124 1.39 -41.86 -22.40
N HIS A 125 1.40 -41.86 -23.73
CA HIS A 125 0.33 -42.42 -24.57
C HIS A 125 -1.06 -41.84 -24.23
N MET A 126 -1.09 -40.57 -23.84
CA MET A 126 -2.29 -39.83 -23.49
C MET A 126 -2.66 -38.83 -24.59
N ASN A 127 -3.90 -38.33 -24.56
CA ASN A 127 -4.43 -37.38 -25.53
C ASN A 127 -5.11 -36.18 -24.85
N THR A 128 -4.47 -35.64 -23.80
CA THR A 128 -5.05 -34.51 -23.06
C THR A 128 -5.05 -33.27 -23.95
N THR A 129 -6.23 -32.66 -24.11
CA THR A 129 -6.41 -31.46 -24.92
C THR A 129 -5.97 -30.22 -24.14
N ILE A 130 -5.13 -29.37 -24.74
CA ILE A 130 -4.72 -28.07 -24.17
C ILE A 130 -5.26 -26.92 -25.00
N LEU A 131 -5.68 -25.88 -24.29
CA LEU A 131 -6.13 -24.61 -24.83
C LEU A 131 -5.78 -23.49 -23.84
N GLY A 132 -5.60 -22.27 -24.35
CA GLY A 132 -5.37 -21.06 -23.57
C GLY A 132 -3.92 -20.60 -23.50
N ALA A 133 -3.73 -19.30 -23.23
CA ALA A 133 -2.44 -18.63 -23.31
C ALA A 133 -1.46 -18.95 -22.15
N SER A 134 -1.82 -19.85 -21.24
CA SER A 134 -1.05 -20.12 -20.02
C SER A 134 0.37 -20.61 -20.30
N ILE A 135 0.60 -21.31 -21.42
CA ILE A 135 1.96 -21.70 -21.85
C ILE A 135 2.81 -20.45 -22.13
N TRP A 136 2.25 -19.42 -22.75
CA TRP A 136 2.97 -18.15 -22.97
C TRP A 136 3.28 -17.43 -21.66
N VAL A 137 2.34 -17.46 -20.71
CA VAL A 137 2.53 -16.88 -19.37
C VAL A 137 3.71 -17.54 -18.67
N PHE A 138 3.74 -18.88 -18.59
CA PHE A 138 4.83 -19.60 -17.91
C PHE A 138 6.17 -19.47 -18.65
N THR A 139 6.17 -19.44 -19.97
CA THR A 139 7.36 -19.14 -20.77
C THR A 139 7.94 -17.77 -20.41
N LEU A 140 7.11 -16.73 -20.36
CA LEU A 140 7.53 -15.37 -20.03
C LEU A 140 7.97 -15.23 -18.56
N ILE A 141 7.26 -15.86 -17.62
CA ILE A 141 7.65 -15.85 -16.19
C ILE A 141 8.99 -16.56 -15.98
N ALA A 142 9.26 -17.66 -16.67
CA ALA A 142 10.55 -18.34 -16.60
C ALA A 142 11.70 -17.46 -17.13
N MET A 143 11.48 -16.77 -18.25
CA MET A 143 12.47 -15.80 -18.78
C MET A 143 12.76 -14.69 -17.76
N GLU A 144 11.72 -14.16 -17.12
CA GLU A 144 11.87 -13.10 -16.13
C GLU A 144 12.56 -13.60 -14.86
N ALA A 145 12.23 -14.81 -14.39
CA ALA A 145 12.88 -15.41 -13.21
C ALA A 145 14.39 -15.59 -13.40
N VAL A 146 14.86 -15.90 -14.62
CA VAL A 146 16.30 -15.95 -14.91
C VAL A 146 16.95 -14.56 -14.84
N LYS A 147 16.27 -13.51 -15.32
CA LYS A 147 16.75 -12.13 -15.17
C LYS A 147 16.78 -11.71 -13.71
N THR A 148 15.70 -12.00 -12.97
CA THR A 148 15.60 -11.73 -11.53
C THR A 148 16.73 -12.43 -10.79
N TYR A 149 17.02 -13.69 -11.09
CA TYR A 149 18.13 -14.44 -10.49
C TYR A 149 19.50 -13.79 -10.72
N LYS A 150 19.74 -13.18 -11.88
CA LYS A 150 20.99 -12.44 -12.13
C LYS A 150 21.11 -11.18 -11.26
N SER A 151 20.00 -10.50 -10.99
CA SER A 151 19.97 -9.27 -10.18
C SER A 151 19.87 -9.54 -8.67
N ASN A 152 19.13 -10.56 -8.29
CA ASN A 152 18.71 -10.93 -6.93
C ASN A 152 18.67 -12.46 -6.86
N PRO A 153 19.82 -13.13 -6.63
CA PRO A 153 19.94 -14.58 -6.79
C PRO A 153 19.17 -15.39 -5.74
N TYR A 154 18.96 -14.83 -4.54
CA TYR A 154 18.31 -15.55 -3.44
C TYR A 154 17.20 -14.72 -2.83
N PHE A 155 16.08 -15.37 -2.50
CA PHE A 155 15.14 -14.85 -1.51
C PHE A 155 15.49 -15.45 -0.15
N MET A 156 15.47 -14.60 0.88
CA MET A 156 15.75 -15.02 2.25
C MET A 156 14.44 -15.49 2.91
N LEU A 157 14.36 -16.76 3.29
CA LEU A 157 13.29 -17.28 4.14
C LEU A 157 13.89 -17.69 5.50
N GLY A 158 13.80 -16.78 6.47
CA GLY A 158 14.53 -16.92 7.73
C GLY A 158 16.04 -16.88 7.48
N THR A 159 16.74 -17.98 7.79
CA THR A 159 18.18 -18.16 7.54
C THR A 159 18.49 -18.89 6.23
N THR A 160 17.47 -19.43 5.55
CA THR A 160 17.67 -20.28 4.36
C THR A 160 17.60 -19.45 3.09
N GLN A 161 18.64 -19.57 2.26
CA GLN A 161 18.71 -18.93 0.94
C GLN A 161 18.03 -19.81 -0.08
N ILE A 162 16.91 -19.36 -0.64
CA ILE A 162 16.22 -20.09 -1.71
C ILE A 162 16.47 -19.35 -3.03
N PRO A 163 17.01 -20.01 -4.05
CA PRO A 163 17.27 -19.38 -5.34
C PRO A 163 15.99 -18.83 -5.99
N THR A 164 16.02 -17.58 -6.44
CA THR A 164 14.86 -16.91 -7.05
C THR A 164 14.43 -17.53 -8.38
N TRP A 165 15.32 -18.24 -9.07
CA TRP A 165 14.98 -18.96 -10.30
C TRP A 165 13.97 -20.09 -10.07
N ILE A 166 13.77 -20.57 -8.83
CA ILE A 166 12.80 -21.64 -8.49
C ILE A 166 11.35 -21.12 -8.45
N THR A 167 11.14 -19.80 -8.34
CA THR A 167 9.81 -19.19 -8.16
C THR A 167 8.74 -19.63 -9.19
N PRO A 168 9.03 -19.81 -10.50
CA PRO A 168 8.04 -20.27 -11.48
C PRO A 168 7.59 -21.73 -11.26
N PHE A 169 8.46 -22.60 -10.76
CA PHE A 169 8.08 -24.00 -10.44
C PHE A 169 7.08 -24.06 -9.28
N VAL A 170 7.27 -23.21 -8.26
CA VAL A 170 6.30 -23.06 -7.17
C VAL A 170 4.96 -22.57 -7.70
N MET A 171 4.96 -21.60 -8.62
CA MET A 171 3.73 -21.13 -9.26
C MET A 171 3.03 -22.22 -10.08
N VAL A 172 3.76 -23.04 -10.85
CA VAL A 172 3.16 -24.16 -11.61
C VAL A 172 2.51 -25.17 -10.67
N LEU A 173 3.19 -25.53 -9.57
CA LEU A 173 2.64 -26.43 -8.56
C LEU A 173 1.36 -25.85 -7.94
N PHE A 174 1.40 -24.57 -7.57
CA PHE A 174 0.27 -23.87 -6.97
C PHE A 174 -0.94 -23.78 -7.91
N VAL A 175 -0.72 -23.36 -9.17
CA VAL A 175 -1.76 -23.25 -10.19
C VAL A 175 -2.37 -24.61 -10.51
N SER A 176 -1.55 -25.66 -10.60
CA SER A 176 -2.01 -27.02 -10.92
C SER A 176 -2.84 -27.64 -9.79
N VAL A 177 -2.67 -27.19 -8.54
CA VAL A 177 -3.48 -27.62 -7.40
C VAL A 177 -4.78 -26.81 -7.28
N LEU A 178 -4.73 -25.50 -7.59
CA LEU A 178 -5.86 -24.59 -7.35
C LEU A 178 -6.82 -24.45 -8.53
N VAL A 179 -6.33 -24.60 -9.76
CA VAL A 179 -7.14 -24.40 -10.97
C VAL A 179 -7.45 -25.78 -11.57
N PRO A 180 -8.68 -26.30 -11.39
CA PRO A 180 -9.05 -27.58 -11.97
C PRO A 180 -9.00 -27.53 -13.50
N ASN A 181 -8.61 -28.64 -14.12
CA ASN A 181 -8.49 -28.82 -15.58
C ASN A 181 -7.36 -28.03 -16.28
N THR A 182 -6.29 -27.66 -15.58
CA THR A 182 -5.05 -27.15 -16.22
C THR A 182 -4.05 -28.26 -16.50
N SER A 183 -3.32 -28.19 -17.61
CA SER A 183 -2.26 -29.14 -17.92
C SER A 183 -0.94 -28.77 -17.25
N PHE A 184 -0.63 -29.46 -16.15
CA PHE A 184 0.67 -29.36 -15.46
C PHE A 184 1.83 -29.59 -16.45
N LEU A 185 1.73 -30.61 -17.30
CA LEU A 185 2.77 -30.93 -18.28
C LEU A 185 2.97 -29.79 -19.29
N GLY A 186 1.88 -29.19 -19.79
CA GLY A 186 1.94 -28.04 -20.68
C GLY A 186 2.67 -26.85 -20.05
N HIS A 187 2.40 -26.55 -18.77
CA HIS A 187 3.08 -25.48 -18.04
C HIS A 187 4.57 -25.77 -17.83
N VAL A 188 4.93 -27.02 -17.52
CA VAL A 188 6.34 -27.45 -17.41
C VAL A 188 7.07 -27.33 -18.75
N CYS A 189 6.43 -27.66 -19.87
CA CYS A 189 7.01 -27.44 -21.21
C CYS A 189 7.25 -25.95 -21.50
N GLY A 190 6.32 -25.08 -21.11
CA GLY A 190 6.50 -23.62 -21.18
C GLY A 190 7.67 -23.12 -20.33
N LEU A 191 7.76 -23.59 -19.07
CA LEU A 191 8.88 -23.27 -18.19
C LEU A 191 10.22 -23.69 -18.78
N ALA A 192 10.35 -24.95 -19.19
CA ALA A 192 11.59 -25.51 -19.74
C ALA A 192 12.11 -24.67 -20.92
N PHE A 193 11.21 -24.30 -21.82
CA PHE A 193 11.55 -23.45 -22.96
C PHE A 193 11.90 -22.02 -22.53
N GLY A 194 11.13 -21.42 -21.62
CA GLY A 194 11.40 -20.07 -21.10
C GLY A 194 12.74 -19.97 -20.36
N TYR A 195 13.15 -20.98 -19.60
CA TYR A 195 14.48 -21.05 -18.98
C TYR A 195 15.58 -21.16 -20.04
N GLY A 196 15.42 -22.01 -21.06
CA GLY A 196 16.36 -22.12 -22.16
C GLY A 196 16.58 -20.79 -22.89
N TRP A 197 15.53 -19.98 -23.04
CA TRP A 197 15.63 -18.63 -23.58
C TRP A 197 16.32 -17.66 -22.61
N GLY A 198 15.89 -17.63 -21.34
CA GLY A 198 16.44 -16.73 -20.32
C GLY A 198 17.94 -16.94 -20.06
N LEU A 199 18.41 -18.20 -20.14
CA LEU A 199 19.82 -18.57 -20.03
C LEU A 199 20.63 -18.21 -21.29
N GLY A 200 19.97 -17.95 -22.41
CA GLY A 200 20.58 -17.49 -23.65
C GLY A 200 20.79 -18.60 -24.70
N TYR A 201 20.47 -19.85 -24.40
CA TYR A 201 20.68 -20.99 -25.31
C TYR A 201 19.78 -20.93 -26.56
N LEU A 202 18.63 -20.27 -26.47
CA LEU A 202 17.64 -20.20 -27.55
C LEU A 202 17.64 -18.88 -28.32
N LYS A 203 18.59 -17.97 -28.05
CA LYS A 203 18.65 -16.64 -28.70
C LYS A 203 18.84 -16.70 -30.21
N PHE A 204 19.40 -17.79 -30.75
CA PHE A 204 19.55 -18.00 -32.18
C PHE A 204 18.21 -18.10 -32.94
N LEU A 205 17.10 -18.34 -32.24
CA LEU A 205 15.76 -18.38 -32.81
C LEU A 205 15.20 -16.97 -33.08
N ALA A 206 15.83 -15.91 -32.56
CA ALA A 206 15.43 -14.54 -32.84
C ALA A 206 15.72 -14.19 -34.31
N PRO A 207 14.78 -13.54 -35.03
CA PRO A 207 15.04 -13.08 -36.39
C PRO A 207 16.19 -12.07 -36.41
N PRO A 208 17.03 -12.09 -37.46
CA PRO A 208 18.21 -11.22 -37.53
C PRO A 208 17.80 -9.75 -37.66
N GLU A 209 18.46 -8.87 -36.88
CA GLU A 209 18.10 -7.46 -36.76
C GLU A 209 18.16 -6.70 -38.09
N TRP A 210 19.09 -7.04 -38.98
CA TRP A 210 19.20 -6.41 -40.30
C TRP A 210 17.93 -6.64 -41.15
N ALA A 211 17.32 -7.82 -41.05
CA ALA A 211 16.10 -8.15 -41.78
C ALA A 211 14.90 -7.41 -41.20
N LEU A 212 14.82 -7.30 -39.88
CA LEU A 212 13.78 -6.53 -39.20
C LEU A 212 13.85 -5.05 -39.56
N ARG A 213 15.04 -4.45 -39.50
CA ARG A 213 15.27 -3.05 -39.89
C ARG A 213 14.91 -2.79 -41.36
N TRP A 214 15.24 -3.73 -42.24
CA TRP A 214 14.86 -3.64 -43.65
C TRP A 214 13.33 -3.63 -43.83
N ILE A 215 12.60 -4.49 -43.10
CA ILE A 215 11.13 -4.51 -43.12
C ILE A 215 10.54 -3.21 -42.54
N GLU A 216 11.04 -2.77 -41.38
CA GLU A 216 10.59 -1.52 -40.72
C GLU A 216 10.77 -0.30 -41.61
N GLY A 217 11.95 -0.16 -42.22
CA GLY A 217 12.29 0.95 -43.12
C GLY A 217 11.48 0.91 -44.42
N LYS A 218 11.31 -0.26 -45.04
CA LYS A 218 10.58 -0.40 -46.32
C LYS A 218 9.09 -0.12 -46.16
N LEU A 219 8.49 -0.50 -45.03
CA LEU A 219 7.06 -0.34 -44.79
C LEU A 219 6.71 0.95 -44.02
N ASN A 220 7.71 1.68 -43.54
CA ASN A 220 7.57 2.86 -42.67
C ASN A 220 6.62 2.59 -41.48
N LEU A 221 6.85 1.49 -40.76
CA LEU A 221 5.93 0.99 -39.73
C LEU A 221 5.79 1.97 -38.56
N LEU A 222 6.89 2.60 -38.14
CA LEU A 222 6.92 3.64 -37.11
C LEU A 222 6.00 4.84 -37.43
N GLY A 223 5.95 5.27 -38.70
CA GLY A 223 5.11 6.39 -39.12
C GLY A 223 3.65 6.02 -39.40
N ARG A 224 3.35 4.73 -39.62
CA ARG A 224 2.02 4.26 -40.05
C ARG A 224 1.21 3.57 -38.97
N LEU A 225 1.88 2.90 -38.03
CA LEU A 225 1.22 2.10 -37.00
C LEU A 225 1.39 2.76 -35.63
N PRO A 226 0.30 3.29 -35.03
CA PRO A 226 0.38 3.85 -33.69
C PRO A 226 0.73 2.75 -32.68
N HIS A 227 1.54 3.09 -31.66
CA HIS A 227 2.00 2.17 -30.61
C HIS A 227 2.88 1.00 -31.09
N TYR A 228 3.42 1.10 -32.30
CA TYR A 228 4.48 0.21 -32.78
C TYR A 228 5.80 0.47 -32.06
N VAL A 229 6.45 -0.58 -31.54
CA VAL A 229 7.77 -0.49 -30.87
C VAL A 229 8.85 -0.91 -31.85
N SER A 230 9.74 0.03 -32.20
CA SER A 230 10.81 -0.24 -33.17
C SER A 230 11.97 -1.02 -32.59
N VAL A 231 12.74 -1.65 -33.48
CA VAL A 231 13.97 -2.36 -33.09
C VAL A 231 15.03 -1.39 -32.54
N ASP A 232 15.06 -0.12 -32.95
CA ASP A 232 16.08 0.84 -32.51
C ASP A 232 15.78 1.49 -31.14
N GLN A 233 14.51 1.50 -30.71
CA GLN A 233 14.11 1.90 -29.34
C GLN A 233 14.67 0.96 -28.25
N LYS A 234 15.22 -0.21 -28.61
CA LYS A 234 15.94 -1.12 -27.70
C LYS A 234 17.18 -0.50 -27.05
N THR A 235 17.79 0.50 -27.71
CA THR A 235 19.09 1.08 -27.30
C THR A 235 18.93 2.15 -26.22
N TYR A 236 17.75 2.77 -26.14
CA TYR A 236 17.42 3.78 -25.14
C TYR A 236 16.11 3.35 -24.47
N GLY A 237 16.25 2.50 -23.45
CA GLY A 237 15.11 2.03 -22.66
C GLY A 237 14.25 3.20 -22.18
N ARG A 238 12.94 3.00 -22.18
CA ARG A 238 11.91 3.92 -21.64
C ARG A 238 12.07 4.21 -20.14
N TYR A 239 13.00 3.55 -19.46
CA TYR A 239 13.44 3.88 -18.11
C TYR A 239 14.81 4.55 -18.23
N GLY A 240 14.82 5.86 -18.01
CA GLY A 240 16.06 6.60 -17.77
C GLY A 240 16.87 5.87 -16.71
N VAL A 241 18.10 5.54 -17.05
CA VAL A 241 19.07 5.01 -16.11
C VAL A 241 19.27 6.10 -15.05
N LEU A 242 18.85 5.85 -13.81
CA LEU A 242 19.27 6.69 -12.68
C LEU A 242 20.80 6.66 -12.62
N PRO A 243 21.48 7.78 -12.37
CA PRO A 243 22.90 7.75 -12.07
C PRO A 243 23.09 6.92 -10.79
N THR A 244 23.57 5.70 -10.94
CA THR A 244 24.05 4.90 -9.82
C THR A 244 25.28 5.58 -9.24
N THR A 245 25.28 5.68 -7.91
CA THR A 245 26.19 6.28 -6.92
C THR A 245 27.72 6.30 -7.12
N ASN A 246 28.28 6.04 -8.30
CA ASN A 246 29.73 6.07 -8.56
C ASN A 246 30.13 7.05 -9.67
N ALA A 247 29.55 8.25 -9.71
CA ALA A 247 30.13 9.34 -10.48
C ALA A 247 31.29 9.96 -9.68
N THR A 248 32.50 9.40 -9.88
CA THR A 248 33.73 10.20 -9.73
C THR A 248 33.57 11.48 -10.53
N MET A 249 33.76 12.62 -9.86
CA MET A 249 33.62 13.96 -10.40
C MET A 249 34.20 14.09 -11.82
N SER A 250 33.32 14.31 -12.78
CA SER A 250 33.64 14.89 -14.08
C SER A 250 32.80 16.17 -14.17
N GLY A 251 33.49 17.31 -14.32
CA GLY A 251 32.90 18.63 -14.20
C GLY A 251 31.74 18.86 -15.17
N GLY A 252 30.55 19.04 -14.60
CA GLY A 252 29.33 19.40 -15.32
C GLY A 252 28.22 19.71 -14.33
N GLY A 253 28.00 21.01 -14.12
CA GLY A 253 26.87 21.78 -13.55
C GLY A 253 25.63 21.20 -12.84
N ASP A 254 25.46 19.90 -12.58
CA ASP A 254 24.27 19.37 -11.91
C ASP A 254 24.55 19.13 -10.42
N VAL A 255 24.04 20.03 -9.58
CA VAL A 255 24.12 19.92 -8.11
C VAL A 255 23.15 18.83 -7.65
N ALA A 256 23.67 17.71 -7.18
CA ALA A 256 22.88 16.67 -6.54
C ALA A 256 22.11 17.21 -5.33
N LEU A 257 20.87 16.75 -5.14
CA LEU A 257 20.05 17.01 -3.95
C LEU A 257 20.86 16.74 -2.67
N GLY A 258 20.86 17.72 -1.76
CA GLY A 258 21.63 17.64 -0.51
C GLY A 258 23.07 18.14 -0.57
N TYR A 259 23.54 18.74 -1.68
CA TYR A 259 24.87 19.36 -1.78
C TYR A 259 24.82 20.88 -1.98
N VAL A 260 24.25 21.63 -1.02
CA VAL A 260 24.21 23.09 -1.08
C VAL A 260 25.06 23.72 0.01
N HIS A 261 25.87 24.72 -0.34
CA HIS A 261 26.60 25.52 0.64
C HIS A 261 25.63 26.39 1.45
N THR A 262 25.77 26.34 2.76
CA THR A 262 24.99 27.12 3.72
C THR A 262 25.82 28.26 4.26
N TYR A 263 25.16 29.39 4.57
CA TYR A 263 25.82 30.59 5.06
C TYR A 263 25.23 31.08 6.37
N PHE A 264 24.23 30.37 6.92
CA PHE A 264 23.65 30.68 8.21
C PHE A 264 24.65 30.45 9.36
N ALA A 265 25.26 31.54 9.83
CA ALA A 265 26.27 31.54 10.89
C ALA A 265 26.57 32.96 11.41
N GLY A 266 27.46 33.05 12.40
CA GLY A 266 28.08 34.30 12.84
C GLY A 266 27.08 35.29 13.44
N SER A 267 26.87 36.43 12.78
CA SER A 267 26.01 37.51 13.29
C SER A 267 24.55 37.08 13.52
N ASP A 268 24.09 36.06 12.79
CA ASP A 268 22.72 35.53 12.95
C ASP A 268 22.50 34.86 14.31
N GLN A 269 23.56 34.40 14.97
CA GLN A 269 23.48 33.86 16.31
C GLN A 269 23.05 34.92 17.35
N ASN A 270 23.47 36.18 17.16
CA ASN A 270 23.04 37.28 18.03
C ASN A 270 21.57 37.62 17.81
N VAL A 271 21.10 37.55 16.56
CA VAL A 271 19.69 37.74 16.21
C VAL A 271 18.83 36.64 16.84
N PHE A 272 19.28 35.40 16.72
CA PHE A 272 18.63 34.25 17.35
C PHE A 272 18.49 34.42 18.85
N ARG A 273 19.57 34.79 19.55
CA ARG A 273 19.54 35.06 21.00
C ARG A 273 18.56 36.17 21.37
N GLY A 274 18.49 37.22 20.55
CA GLY A 274 17.51 38.30 20.74
C GLY A 274 16.08 37.79 20.65
N TYR A 275 15.71 37.09 19.57
CA TYR A 275 14.37 36.53 19.42
C TYR A 275 14.04 35.48 20.48
N LYS A 276 15.01 34.68 20.90
CA LYS A 276 14.83 33.71 21.98
C LYS A 276 14.47 34.39 23.30
N HIS A 277 15.20 35.44 23.68
CA HIS A 277 14.85 36.23 24.86
C HIS A 277 13.43 36.81 24.77
N GLU A 278 13.01 37.31 23.60
CA GLU A 278 11.64 37.78 23.40
C GLU A 278 10.61 36.65 23.53
N VAL A 279 10.89 35.46 22.98
CA VAL A 279 10.03 34.27 23.12
C VAL A 279 9.91 33.85 24.59
N ASP A 280 11.00 33.87 25.34
CA ASP A 280 11.00 33.53 26.78
C ASP A 280 10.15 34.53 27.59
N VAL A 281 10.20 35.83 27.24
CA VAL A 281 9.37 36.87 27.87
C VAL A 281 7.87 36.68 27.57
N LEU A 282 7.53 35.97 26.50
CA LEU A 282 6.16 35.65 26.11
C LEU A 282 5.66 34.33 26.72
N GLU A 283 6.51 33.58 27.44
CA GLU A 283 6.10 32.36 28.13
C GLU A 283 4.98 32.65 29.14
N GLY A 284 3.90 31.87 29.08
CA GLY A 284 2.72 32.02 29.94
C GLY A 284 1.73 33.11 29.55
N LYS A 285 2.00 33.91 28.50
CA LYS A 285 1.02 34.88 27.97
C LYS A 285 -0.07 34.21 27.16
N SER A 286 -1.17 34.94 26.91
CA SER A 286 -2.26 34.44 26.07
C SER A 286 -1.83 34.31 24.60
N ASN A 287 -2.41 33.37 23.87
CA ASN A 287 -2.08 33.14 22.46
C ASN A 287 -2.28 34.41 21.59
N ILE A 288 -3.25 35.26 21.92
CA ILE A 288 -3.48 36.54 21.23
C ILE A 288 -2.30 37.50 21.46
N GLU A 289 -1.85 37.66 22.71
CA GLU A 289 -0.71 38.54 23.03
C GLU A 289 0.60 38.03 22.42
N VAL A 290 0.79 36.70 22.39
CA VAL A 290 1.91 36.08 21.68
C VAL A 290 1.86 36.45 20.20
N ASN A 291 0.71 36.26 19.54
CA ASN A 291 0.53 36.60 18.13
C ASN A 291 0.70 38.10 17.85
N ASP A 292 0.29 38.99 18.77
CA ASP A 292 0.51 40.44 18.67
C ASP A 292 2.00 40.78 18.55
N LYS A 293 2.83 40.13 19.36
CA LYS A 293 4.28 40.32 19.30
C LYS A 293 4.94 39.63 18.11
N LEU A 294 4.52 38.41 17.77
CA LEU A 294 5.03 37.73 16.57
C LEU A 294 4.69 38.51 15.29
N GLU A 295 3.51 39.11 15.21
CA GLU A 295 3.12 39.97 14.08
C GLU A 295 4.02 41.20 13.97
N GLU A 296 4.36 41.83 15.08
CA GLU A 296 5.33 42.94 15.13
C GLU A 296 6.68 42.52 14.55
N PHE A 297 7.21 41.36 14.95
CA PHE A 297 8.50 40.84 14.48
C PHE A 297 8.51 40.50 12.99
N PHE A 298 7.47 39.84 12.49
CA PHE A 298 7.36 39.53 11.06
C PHE A 298 7.20 40.80 10.20
N LYS A 299 6.39 41.76 10.64
CA LYS A 299 6.24 43.06 9.96
C LYS A 299 7.53 43.88 9.99
N ALA A 300 8.24 43.91 11.11
CA ALA A 300 9.56 44.56 11.23
C ALA A 300 10.60 43.92 10.29
N SER A 301 10.44 42.63 9.97
CA SER A 301 11.25 41.92 8.97
C SER A 301 10.79 42.16 7.51
N GLY A 302 9.74 42.95 7.30
CA GLY A 302 9.23 43.31 5.97
C GLY A 302 8.43 42.20 5.27
N LEU A 303 7.81 41.31 6.04
CA LEU A 303 6.98 40.22 5.52
C LEU A 303 5.48 40.57 5.61
N LYS A 304 4.68 39.99 4.72
CA LYS A 304 3.21 40.09 4.79
C LYS A 304 2.71 39.08 5.81
N VAL A 305 1.91 39.53 6.78
CA VAL A 305 1.46 38.71 7.91
C VAL A 305 -0.05 38.57 7.88
N ALA A 306 -0.53 37.40 8.27
CA ALA A 306 -1.94 37.10 8.45
C ALA A 306 -2.15 36.21 9.68
N ARG A 307 -3.38 36.23 10.19
CA ARG A 307 -3.82 35.40 11.30
C ARG A 307 -5.06 34.60 10.91
N GLN A 308 -5.30 33.52 11.64
CA GLN A 308 -6.45 32.65 11.43
C GLN A 308 -6.93 32.12 12.76
N LYS A 309 -8.19 32.38 13.12
CA LYS A 309 -8.82 31.74 14.29
C LYS A 309 -9.44 30.40 13.92
N TYR A 310 -9.37 29.46 14.86
CA TYR A 310 -9.97 28.14 14.73
C TYR A 310 -10.59 27.67 16.05
N GLU A 311 -11.65 26.89 15.95
CA GLU A 311 -12.32 26.21 17.06
C GLU A 311 -12.75 24.80 16.62
N TYR A 312 -12.20 23.77 17.23
CA TYR A 312 -12.67 22.39 17.11
C TYR A 312 -13.38 21.95 18.39
N LYS A 313 -14.40 21.11 18.25
CA LYS A 313 -15.09 20.47 19.39
C LYS A 313 -14.94 18.97 19.27
N SER A 314 -14.38 18.35 20.28
CA SER A 314 -14.24 16.88 20.32
C SER A 314 -14.32 16.36 21.75
N ALA A 315 -15.01 15.24 21.94
CA ALA A 315 -15.20 14.60 23.25
C ALA A 315 -15.69 15.54 24.37
N GLY A 316 -16.45 16.60 24.03
CA GLY A 316 -16.95 17.60 24.98
C GLY A 316 -15.94 18.71 25.35
N GLU A 317 -14.74 18.70 24.77
CA GLU A 317 -13.73 19.74 24.92
C GLU A 317 -13.71 20.64 23.69
N THR A 318 -13.32 21.90 23.89
CA THR A 318 -13.14 22.88 22.83
C THR A 318 -11.66 23.19 22.66
N TYR A 319 -11.13 22.93 21.47
CA TYR A 319 -9.76 23.22 21.06
C TYR A 319 -9.77 24.46 20.19
N SER A 320 -9.42 25.61 20.76
CA SER A 320 -9.43 26.89 20.06
C SER A 320 -8.08 27.57 20.13
N GLY A 321 -7.75 28.30 19.07
CA GLY A 321 -6.53 29.10 19.01
C GLY A 321 -6.55 30.04 17.82
N GLU A 322 -5.48 30.83 17.71
CA GLU A 322 -5.20 31.69 16.58
C GLU A 322 -3.80 31.35 16.04
N ASN A 323 -3.75 30.92 14.79
CA ASN A 323 -2.50 30.73 14.06
C ASN A 323 -2.02 32.06 13.49
N ILE A 324 -0.70 32.25 13.45
CA ILE A 324 -0.07 33.38 12.77
C ILE A 324 0.90 32.88 11.71
N TYR A 325 0.87 33.50 10.53
CA TYR A 325 1.80 33.15 9.47
C TYR A 325 2.23 34.37 8.67
N ALA A 326 3.43 34.27 8.09
CA ALA A 326 4.01 35.30 7.25
C ALA A 326 4.46 34.71 5.90
N ILE A 327 4.27 35.46 4.82
CA ILE A 327 4.63 35.03 3.46
C ILE A 327 5.81 35.88 2.96
N LEU A 328 6.88 35.19 2.57
CA LEU A 328 7.97 35.71 1.76
C LEU A 328 7.71 35.34 0.29
N HIS A 329 7.37 36.34 -0.52
CA HIS A 329 7.28 36.14 -1.97
C HIS A 329 8.65 35.93 -2.58
N ALA A 330 8.76 34.93 -3.45
CA ALA A 330 9.99 34.53 -4.10
C ALA A 330 10.51 35.64 -5.04
N PRO A 331 11.76 36.12 -4.90
CA PRO A 331 12.30 37.14 -5.81
C PRO A 331 12.48 36.68 -7.26
N ARG A 332 12.58 35.37 -7.50
CA ARG A 332 12.84 34.76 -8.82
C ARG A 332 11.68 33.91 -9.35
N GLY A 333 10.56 33.84 -8.63
CA GLY A 333 9.45 32.95 -8.95
C GLY A 333 8.15 33.68 -9.21
N ASP A 334 7.23 33.01 -9.91
CA ASP A 334 5.91 33.54 -10.27
C ASP A 334 4.85 33.34 -9.15
N ALA A 335 5.28 33.06 -7.91
CA ALA A 335 4.44 32.76 -6.75
C ALA A 335 3.44 31.60 -6.95
N THR A 336 3.73 30.68 -7.89
CA THR A 336 2.88 29.51 -8.20
C THR A 336 3.07 28.34 -7.25
N GLU A 337 4.19 28.31 -6.53
CA GLU A 337 4.58 27.25 -5.61
C GLU A 337 5.11 27.83 -4.31
N ALA A 338 4.88 27.12 -3.20
CA ALA A 338 5.28 27.55 -1.87
C ALA A 338 5.87 26.40 -1.02
N ILE A 339 6.76 26.74 -0.09
CA ILE A 339 7.34 25.83 0.91
C ILE A 339 7.02 26.38 2.30
N VAL A 340 6.69 25.52 3.25
CA VAL A 340 6.27 25.94 4.60
C VAL A 340 7.35 25.61 5.64
N LEU A 341 7.71 26.60 6.46
CA LEU A 341 8.46 26.41 7.69
C LEU A 341 7.50 26.56 8.87
N VAL A 342 7.34 25.49 9.65
CA VAL A 342 6.40 25.48 10.78
C VAL A 342 7.17 25.44 12.10
N GLY A 343 6.76 26.27 13.05
CA GLY A 343 7.18 26.16 14.45
C GLY A 343 5.96 26.32 15.35
N ALA A 344 5.45 25.22 15.89
CA ALA A 344 4.35 25.28 16.86
C ALA A 344 4.85 25.94 18.15
N TRP A 345 4.04 26.81 18.76
CA TRP A 345 4.36 27.46 20.03
C TRP A 345 4.55 26.44 21.15
N LYS A 346 3.65 25.46 21.22
CA LYS A 346 3.78 24.29 22.08
C LYS A 346 4.01 23.03 21.25
N ASN A 347 4.98 22.22 21.65
CA ASN A 347 5.23 20.92 21.03
C ASN A 347 4.19 19.86 21.45
N ILE A 348 4.38 18.61 21.03
CA ILE A 348 3.47 17.49 21.35
C ILE A 348 3.50 17.14 22.83
N GLU A 349 4.56 17.47 23.55
CA GLU A 349 4.71 17.28 24.98
C GLU A 349 4.15 18.47 25.80
N GLU A 350 3.49 19.44 25.14
CA GLU A 350 2.98 20.69 25.73
C GLU A 350 4.07 21.64 26.27
N GLU A 351 5.33 21.40 25.91
CA GLU A 351 6.46 22.25 26.25
C GLU A 351 6.57 23.42 25.27
N LEU A 352 7.05 24.56 25.77
CA LEU A 352 7.32 25.72 24.94
C LEU A 352 8.46 25.39 23.95
N ASN A 353 8.20 25.56 22.65
CA ASN A 353 9.17 25.35 21.60
C ASN A 353 10.12 26.56 21.48
N ARG A 354 10.88 26.85 22.55
CA ARG A 354 11.67 28.07 22.75
C ARG A 354 12.62 28.34 21.59
N SER A 355 13.56 27.41 21.38
CA SER A 355 14.57 27.55 20.32
C SER A 355 13.98 27.36 18.93
N GLY A 356 12.91 26.56 18.77
CA GLY A 356 12.27 26.35 17.47
C GLY A 356 11.58 27.61 16.93
N VAL A 357 10.73 28.26 17.73
CA VAL A 357 10.04 29.51 17.32
C VAL A 357 11.06 30.63 17.08
N ALA A 358 12.08 30.75 17.94
CA ALA A 358 13.17 31.71 17.75
C ALA A 358 13.96 31.45 16.44
N LEU A 359 14.18 30.18 16.08
CA LEU A 359 14.78 29.81 14.79
C LEU A 359 13.89 30.19 13.61
N VAL A 360 12.58 29.97 13.68
CA VAL A 360 11.63 30.39 12.63
C VAL A 360 11.73 31.90 12.38
N LEU A 361 11.70 32.72 13.44
CA LEU A 361 11.82 34.18 13.33
C LEU A 361 13.18 34.61 12.75
N THR A 362 14.26 33.96 13.19
CA THR A 362 15.61 34.24 12.71
C THR A 362 15.78 33.89 11.24
N LEU A 363 15.29 32.71 10.83
CA LEU A 363 15.32 32.23 9.45
C LEU A 363 14.43 33.08 8.56
N ALA A 364 13.27 33.56 9.04
CA ALA A 364 12.41 34.47 8.30
C ALA A 364 13.14 35.76 7.92
N ARG A 365 13.80 36.39 8.90
CA ARG A 365 14.66 37.56 8.66
C ARG A 365 15.85 37.24 7.76
N TYR A 366 16.46 36.07 7.94
CA TYR A 366 17.61 35.64 7.14
C TYR A 366 17.23 35.41 5.68
N PHE A 367 16.22 34.57 5.39
CA PHE A 367 15.77 34.25 4.03
C PHE A 367 15.32 35.48 3.25
N LYS A 368 14.70 36.47 3.91
CA LYS A 368 14.30 37.73 3.27
C LYS A 368 15.48 38.50 2.65
N ARG A 369 16.70 38.37 3.19
CA ARG A 369 17.92 39.02 2.65
C ARG A 369 18.46 38.36 1.38
N TRP A 370 18.04 37.14 1.08
CA TRP A 370 18.53 36.39 -0.07
C TRP A 370 17.59 36.49 -1.27
N SER A 371 18.16 36.67 -2.46
CA SER A 371 17.42 36.78 -3.72
C SER A 371 17.34 35.47 -4.51
N LEU A 372 17.68 34.33 -3.89
CA LEU A 372 17.80 33.03 -4.57
C LEU A 372 16.50 32.24 -4.68
N TRP A 373 15.47 32.62 -3.92
CA TRP A 373 14.24 31.84 -3.81
C TRP A 373 13.41 31.96 -5.08
N SER A 374 13.01 30.80 -5.59
CA SER A 374 12.12 30.62 -6.75
C SER A 374 10.73 30.16 -6.33
N LYS A 375 10.56 29.72 -5.08
CA LYS A 375 9.27 29.38 -4.46
C LYS A 375 8.99 30.33 -3.30
N ASP A 376 7.72 30.63 -3.09
CA ASP A 376 7.30 31.42 -1.93
C ASP A 376 7.60 30.63 -0.65
N ILE A 377 7.94 31.34 0.42
CA ILE A 377 8.19 30.71 1.72
C ILE A 377 7.16 31.20 2.72
N ILE A 378 6.45 30.27 3.35
CA ILE A 378 5.47 30.53 4.38
C ILE A 378 6.08 30.18 5.73
N PHE A 379 6.16 31.14 6.63
CA PHE A 379 6.55 30.93 8.02
C PHE A 379 5.28 30.83 8.85
N LEU A 380 4.98 29.64 9.39
CA LEU A 380 3.77 29.35 10.14
C LEU A 380 4.11 29.08 11.61
N VAL A 381 3.48 29.83 12.51
CA VAL A 381 3.52 29.58 13.95
C VAL A 381 2.10 29.27 14.42
N THR A 382 1.90 28.04 14.88
CA THR A 382 0.61 27.53 15.37
C THR A 382 0.56 27.58 16.89
N ALA A 383 -0.63 27.75 17.46
CA ALA A 383 -0.78 27.80 18.92
C ALA A 383 -0.44 26.46 19.59
N ASP A 384 -0.76 25.36 18.91
CA ASP A 384 -0.49 23.98 19.33
C ASP A 384 0.15 23.18 18.18
N SER A 385 0.48 21.91 18.44
CA SER A 385 1.10 21.00 17.47
C SER A 385 0.12 20.04 16.76
N THR A 386 -1.19 20.16 17.01
CA THR A 386 -2.19 19.16 16.58
C THR A 386 -3.36 19.77 15.82
N ALA A 387 -4.14 20.66 16.45
CA ALA A 387 -5.33 21.27 15.87
C ALA A 387 -5.00 22.48 14.99
N GLY A 388 -4.07 23.33 15.45
CA GLY A 388 -3.64 24.54 14.73
C GLY A 388 -3.09 24.26 13.34
N PRO A 389 -2.11 23.35 13.18
CA PRO A 389 -1.59 22.96 11.87
C PRO A 389 -2.70 22.41 10.95
N GLN A 390 -3.61 21.58 11.49
CA GLN A 390 -4.73 21.03 10.72
C GLN A 390 -5.67 22.13 10.21
N ALA A 391 -6.12 23.02 11.09
CA ALA A 391 -7.00 24.13 10.72
C ALA A 391 -6.38 25.02 9.63
N TRP A 392 -5.08 25.25 9.70
CA TRP A 392 -4.38 26.06 8.71
C TRP A 392 -4.31 25.37 7.35
N VAL A 393 -3.93 24.09 7.31
CA VAL A 393 -3.83 23.33 6.06
C VAL A 393 -5.21 23.10 5.43
N ASP A 394 -6.24 22.81 6.23
CA ASP A 394 -7.63 22.70 5.77
C ASP A 394 -8.13 24.00 5.15
N ALA A 395 -7.81 25.15 5.77
CA ALA A 395 -8.19 26.45 5.23
C ALA A 395 -7.36 26.84 3.99
N TYR A 396 -6.11 26.40 3.91
CA TYR A 396 -5.29 26.59 2.71
C TYR A 396 -5.91 25.92 1.49
N HIS A 397 -6.44 24.70 1.67
CA HIS A 397 -7.07 23.89 0.61
C HIS A 397 -8.59 24.10 0.47
N ASP A 398 -9.19 25.05 1.17
CA ASP A 398 -10.64 25.34 1.14
C ASP A 398 -11.52 24.14 1.56
N THR A 399 -11.02 23.28 2.45
CA THR A 399 -11.71 22.10 3.00
C THR A 399 -12.19 22.29 4.45
N HIS A 400 -11.90 23.44 5.05
CA HIS A 400 -12.27 23.80 6.43
C HIS A 400 -13.78 23.91 6.66
N GLN A 401 -14.21 23.65 7.91
CA GLN A 401 -15.61 23.77 8.34
C GLN A 401 -15.91 25.20 8.81
N SER A 402 -16.70 25.95 8.02
CA SER A 402 -17.16 27.30 8.37
C SER A 402 -18.46 27.24 9.22
N PRO A 403 -18.64 28.09 10.26
CA PRO A 403 -17.81 29.22 10.68
C PRO A 403 -16.77 28.88 11.76
N ALA A 404 -16.60 27.61 12.13
CA ALA A 404 -15.72 27.20 13.23
C ALA A 404 -14.23 27.45 12.94
N ILE A 405 -13.83 27.38 11.68
CA ILE A 405 -12.48 27.70 11.20
C ILE A 405 -12.57 28.89 10.25
N GLU A 406 -11.75 29.91 10.46
CA GLU A 406 -11.69 31.07 9.57
C GLU A 406 -10.93 30.75 8.27
N PRO A 407 -11.36 31.29 7.12
CA PRO A 407 -10.61 31.19 5.88
C PRO A 407 -9.31 32.00 5.96
N LEU A 408 -8.30 31.59 5.20
CA LEU A 408 -7.02 32.30 5.17
C LEU A 408 -7.13 33.61 4.37
N PRO A 409 -6.82 34.79 4.96
CA PRO A 409 -6.90 36.07 4.25
C PRO A 409 -5.77 36.23 3.22
N LEU A 410 -4.64 35.54 3.41
CA LEU A 410 -3.52 35.49 2.49
C LEU A 410 -3.22 34.05 2.08
N LYS A 411 -3.18 33.77 0.78
CA LYS A 411 -2.73 32.49 0.23
C LYS A 411 -1.55 32.71 -0.72
N SER A 412 -0.75 31.67 -0.92
CA SER A 412 0.33 31.63 -1.91
C SER A 412 0.06 30.47 -2.88
N GLY A 413 1.07 30.05 -3.65
CA GLY A 413 1.03 28.96 -4.60
C GLY A 413 0.78 27.57 -3.99
N ALA A 414 0.85 26.54 -4.83
CA ALA A 414 0.70 25.15 -4.38
C ALA A 414 1.82 24.77 -3.39
N LEU A 415 1.47 24.14 -2.28
CA LEU A 415 2.43 23.70 -1.28
C LEU A 415 3.25 22.51 -1.82
N GLN A 416 4.57 22.68 -1.87
CA GLN A 416 5.51 21.66 -2.37
C GLN A 416 6.04 20.77 -1.25
N GLY A 417 6.19 21.33 -0.04
CA GLY A 417 6.63 20.59 1.12
C GLY A 417 6.63 21.47 2.38
N ALA A 418 6.73 20.82 3.53
CA ALA A 418 6.79 21.50 4.82
C ALA A 418 7.91 20.92 5.70
N VAL A 419 8.60 21.78 6.43
CA VAL A 419 9.58 21.38 7.44
C VAL A 419 9.15 21.99 8.76
N VAL A 420 9.05 21.15 9.78
CA VAL A 420 8.66 21.56 11.13
C VAL A 420 9.89 21.55 12.03
N ILE A 421 10.06 22.59 12.83
CA ILE A 421 11.11 22.67 13.84
C ILE A 421 10.49 22.44 15.22
N ASP A 422 10.98 21.45 15.93
CA ASP A 422 10.61 21.20 17.33
C ASP A 422 11.88 21.13 18.17
N TYR A 423 12.24 22.26 18.77
CA TYR A 423 13.46 22.47 19.54
C TYR A 423 13.09 23.20 20.85
N PRO A 424 12.62 22.44 21.88
CA PRO A 424 12.07 23.04 23.10
C PRO A 424 13.12 23.54 24.09
N PHE A 425 14.35 23.02 24.03
CA PHE A 425 15.41 23.31 24.99
C PHE A 425 16.45 24.31 24.49
N ASP A 426 17.34 24.72 25.41
CA ASP A 426 18.28 25.82 25.23
C ASP A 426 19.75 25.42 25.24
N HIS A 427 20.03 24.12 25.36
CA HIS A 427 21.37 23.58 25.32
C HIS A 427 21.72 23.04 23.93
N ARG A 428 23.01 22.77 23.75
CA ARG A 428 23.54 22.09 22.56
C ARG A 428 23.06 20.66 22.48
N PHE A 429 22.99 20.13 21.27
CA PHE A 429 22.53 18.77 21.00
C PHE A 429 23.61 17.90 20.34
N GLU A 430 23.38 16.59 20.35
CA GLU A 430 24.27 15.61 19.74
C GLU A 430 23.79 15.21 18.34
N SER A 431 22.49 14.92 18.20
CA SER A 431 21.89 14.35 17.00
C SER A 431 20.48 14.89 16.74
N ILE A 432 19.96 14.65 15.53
CA ILE A 432 18.62 15.07 15.11
C ILE A 432 17.74 13.83 14.97
N HIS A 433 16.57 13.86 15.58
CA HIS A 433 15.50 12.92 15.39
C HIS A 433 14.55 13.44 14.32
N VAL A 434 14.36 12.66 13.26
CA VAL A 434 13.42 13.01 12.19
C VAL A 434 12.12 12.24 12.41
N VAL A 435 11.06 12.98 12.68
CA VAL A 435 9.70 12.46 12.78
C VAL A 435 9.03 12.60 11.42
N TYR A 436 8.50 11.49 10.91
CA TYR A 436 7.93 11.39 9.57
C TYR A 436 6.59 10.66 9.54
N ASP A 437 6.10 10.15 10.68
CA ASP A 437 4.89 9.34 10.72
C ASP A 437 3.66 10.24 10.50
N GLY A 438 2.99 10.06 9.37
CA GLY A 438 1.74 10.76 9.06
C GLY A 438 0.52 10.09 9.66
N THR A 439 -0.61 10.77 9.51
CA THR A 439 -1.93 10.26 9.92
C THR A 439 -2.34 9.03 9.11
N ASN A 440 -3.06 8.11 9.74
CA ASN A 440 -3.60 6.89 9.10
C ASN A 440 -2.55 6.04 8.34
N GLY A 441 -1.29 6.05 8.79
CA GLY A 441 -0.21 5.27 8.17
C GLY A 441 0.30 5.85 6.85
N GLN A 442 -0.08 7.09 6.50
CA GLN A 442 0.51 7.82 5.39
C GLN A 442 1.92 8.28 5.75
N LEU A 443 2.78 8.39 4.74
CA LEU A 443 4.19 8.77 4.92
C LEU A 443 4.56 9.82 3.87
N PRO A 444 5.47 10.76 4.20
CA PRO A 444 6.03 11.67 3.21
C PRO A 444 6.88 10.87 2.24
N ASN A 445 7.12 11.44 1.05
CA ASN A 445 8.02 10.86 0.09
C ASN A 445 9.41 10.61 0.73
N LEU A 446 9.93 9.38 0.57
CA LEU A 446 11.21 8.95 1.11
C LEU A 446 12.38 9.85 0.65
N ASP A 447 12.28 10.51 -0.51
CA ASP A 447 13.30 11.44 -0.99
C ASP A 447 13.48 12.66 -0.07
N LEU A 448 12.40 13.16 0.56
CA LEU A 448 12.49 14.25 1.51
C LEU A 448 13.31 13.82 2.74
N LEU A 449 13.01 12.63 3.27
CA LEU A 449 13.74 12.06 4.40
C LEU A 449 15.21 11.81 4.03
N ASN A 450 15.47 11.17 2.90
CA ASN A 450 16.83 10.90 2.41
C ASN A 450 17.64 12.18 2.23
N THR A 451 17.00 13.25 1.71
CA THR A 451 17.64 14.56 1.54
C THR A 451 18.07 15.13 2.88
N VAL A 452 17.19 15.10 3.89
CA VAL A 452 17.54 15.57 5.23
C VAL A 452 18.62 14.71 5.89
N VAL A 453 18.54 13.39 5.76
CA VAL A 453 19.56 12.48 6.28
C VAL A 453 20.91 12.76 5.61
N SER A 454 20.93 12.97 4.30
CA SER A 454 22.14 13.28 3.53
C SER A 454 22.74 14.64 3.93
N ILE A 455 21.91 15.66 4.13
CA ILE A 455 22.35 16.99 4.61
C ILE A 455 22.91 16.90 6.02
N ALA A 456 22.15 16.32 6.96
CA ALA A 456 22.52 16.29 8.37
C ALA A 456 23.76 15.42 8.60
N SER A 457 23.73 14.15 8.17
CA SER A 457 24.84 13.23 8.41
C SER A 457 25.98 13.37 7.40
N GLY A 458 25.67 13.60 6.12
CA GLY A 458 26.69 13.69 5.07
C GLY A 458 27.42 15.03 5.04
N GLN A 459 26.70 16.15 5.00
CA GLN A 459 27.33 17.47 4.92
C GLN A 459 27.75 18.04 6.28
N MET A 460 26.87 17.93 7.29
CA MET A 460 27.04 18.60 8.58
C MET A 460 27.67 17.71 9.66
N GLY A 461 27.80 16.40 9.40
CA GLY A 461 28.34 15.43 10.37
C GLY A 461 27.47 15.23 11.62
N ILE A 462 26.16 15.51 11.52
CA ILE A 462 25.18 15.37 12.60
C ILE A 462 24.51 14.01 12.49
N GLY A 463 24.50 13.24 13.59
CA GLY A 463 23.81 11.96 13.64
C GLY A 463 22.30 12.12 13.43
N VAL A 464 21.68 11.18 12.71
CA VAL A 464 20.22 11.15 12.51
C VAL A 464 19.63 9.86 13.07
N SER A 465 18.66 10.04 13.97
CA SER A 465 17.84 8.96 14.53
C SER A 465 16.40 9.06 14.03
N ILE A 466 15.70 7.93 14.04
CA ILE A 466 14.29 7.80 13.69
C ILE A 466 13.61 6.91 14.74
N GLN A 467 12.28 6.98 14.84
CA GLN A 467 11.48 6.09 15.70
C GLN A 467 11.92 6.06 17.18
N LYS A 468 12.45 7.19 17.68
CA LYS A 468 13.04 7.35 19.03
C LYS A 468 14.10 6.28 19.35
N MET A 469 14.79 5.77 18.34
CA MET A 469 15.94 4.88 18.48
C MET A 469 17.21 5.72 18.66
N TRP A 470 17.37 6.28 19.87
CA TRP A 470 18.47 7.19 20.22
C TRP A 470 19.85 6.58 20.06
N LYS A 471 19.95 5.25 20.24
CA LYS A 471 21.16 4.47 19.98
C LYS A 471 20.79 3.35 19.03
N HIS A 472 21.48 3.27 17.90
CA HIS A 472 21.22 2.26 16.88
C HIS A 472 22.56 1.71 16.37
N SER A 473 22.85 0.45 16.68
CA SER A 473 24.12 -0.20 16.35
C SER A 473 24.13 -0.88 14.97
N ASP A 474 23.06 -0.71 14.19
CA ASP A 474 22.82 -1.41 12.93
C ASP A 474 22.74 -2.94 13.08
N SER A 475 22.43 -3.41 14.29
CA SER A 475 22.18 -4.82 14.60
C SER A 475 20.82 -5.28 14.06
N TYR A 476 20.63 -6.59 13.88
CA TYR A 476 19.35 -7.16 13.46
C TYR A 476 18.22 -6.80 14.43
N GLN A 477 18.50 -6.84 15.73
CA GLN A 477 17.53 -6.53 16.78
C GLN A 477 17.09 -5.06 16.70
N ASP A 478 18.05 -4.13 16.55
CA ASP A 478 17.74 -2.70 16.45
C ASP A 478 16.93 -2.40 15.19
N ARG A 479 17.28 -3.01 14.06
CA ARG A 479 16.54 -2.89 12.80
C ARG A 479 15.11 -3.39 12.93
N LEU A 480 14.93 -4.57 13.54
CA LEU A 480 13.61 -5.16 13.78
C LEU A 480 12.78 -4.29 14.73
N GLN A 481 13.39 -3.79 15.81
CA GLN A 481 12.72 -2.92 16.76
C GLN A 481 12.31 -1.59 16.12
N THR A 482 13.18 -0.97 15.31
CA THR A 482 12.89 0.25 14.55
C THR A 482 11.70 0.02 13.61
N MET A 483 11.72 -1.07 12.85
CA MET A 483 10.65 -1.43 11.94
C MET A 483 9.33 -1.68 12.68
N LEU A 484 9.35 -2.44 13.77
CA LEU A 484 8.15 -2.75 14.56
C LEU A 484 7.56 -1.52 15.24
N ARG A 485 8.39 -0.60 15.75
CA ARG A 485 7.94 0.68 16.29
C ARG A 485 7.27 1.53 15.22
N GLY A 486 7.88 1.66 14.05
CA GLY A 486 7.27 2.36 12.91
C GLY A 486 5.96 1.71 12.47
N MET A 487 5.92 0.38 12.37
CA MET A 487 4.69 -0.36 12.06
C MET A 487 3.60 -0.11 13.10
N LEU A 488 3.93 -0.12 14.40
CA LEU A 488 2.96 0.14 15.45
C LEU A 488 2.41 1.57 15.36
N LYS A 489 3.27 2.58 15.17
CA LYS A 489 2.83 3.99 15.02
C LYS A 489 1.95 4.19 13.79
N GLN A 490 2.34 3.62 12.64
CA GLN A 490 1.53 3.64 11.42
C GLN A 490 0.21 2.89 11.59
N GLY A 491 0.22 1.75 12.28
CA GLY A 491 -0.97 0.94 12.54
C GLY A 491 -1.97 1.64 13.46
N LEU A 492 -1.48 2.37 14.46
CA LEU A 492 -2.30 3.20 15.35
C LEU A 492 -2.83 4.46 14.67
N GLY A 493 -2.23 4.86 13.53
CA GLY A 493 -2.73 5.91 12.65
C GLY A 493 -2.66 7.33 13.23
N TYR A 494 -1.85 7.58 14.26
CA TYR A 494 -1.78 8.85 14.99
C TYR A 494 -0.91 9.93 14.29
N ALA A 495 -1.23 11.20 14.50
CA ALA A 495 -0.45 12.35 14.03
C ALA A 495 0.79 12.59 14.92
N SER A 496 1.97 12.15 14.48
CA SER A 496 3.21 12.26 15.25
C SER A 496 3.81 13.68 15.33
N GLY A 497 3.15 14.69 14.75
CA GLY A 497 3.45 16.11 14.96
C GLY A 497 2.76 17.02 13.94
N PRO A 498 3.11 18.33 13.91
CA PRO A 498 2.49 19.30 13.01
C PRO A 498 2.61 18.91 11.53
N HIS A 499 3.67 18.20 11.16
CA HIS A 499 3.90 17.72 9.80
C HIS A 499 2.82 16.74 9.33
N SER A 500 2.21 15.98 10.24
CA SER A 500 1.24 14.95 9.90
C SER A 500 -0.03 15.52 9.26
N SER A 501 -0.38 16.79 9.54
CA SER A 501 -1.53 17.49 8.93
C SER A 501 -1.33 17.83 7.45
N PHE A 502 -0.09 17.91 6.97
CA PHE A 502 0.25 18.26 5.59
C PHE A 502 0.17 17.04 4.65
N ILE A 503 0.52 15.85 5.17
CA ILE A 503 0.64 14.62 4.38
C ILE A 503 -0.67 14.21 3.69
N PRO A 504 -1.87 14.29 4.31
CA PRO A 504 -3.15 13.98 3.64
C PRO A 504 -3.44 14.83 2.40
N TYR A 505 -2.85 16.02 2.32
CA TYR A 505 -2.97 16.93 1.19
C TYR A 505 -1.87 16.72 0.14
N HIS A 506 -1.11 15.62 0.23
CA HIS A 506 0.05 15.32 -0.61
C HIS A 506 1.14 16.39 -0.53
N VAL A 507 1.26 17.05 0.63
CA VAL A 507 2.36 17.96 0.93
C VAL A 507 3.36 17.19 1.77
N ASP A 508 4.52 16.88 1.19
CA ASP A 508 5.57 16.11 1.87
C ASP A 508 6.12 16.91 3.05
N ALA A 509 6.02 16.35 4.26
CA ALA A 509 6.37 17.06 5.48
C ALA A 509 7.08 16.18 6.51
N ILE A 510 8.01 16.79 7.24
CA ILE A 510 8.79 16.14 8.32
C ILE A 510 9.00 17.10 9.49
N THR A 511 9.20 16.56 10.69
CA THR A 511 9.61 17.32 11.89
C THR A 511 11.05 16.99 12.28
N LEU A 512 11.84 18.03 12.56
CA LEU A 512 13.22 17.92 13.04
C LEU A 512 13.26 18.24 14.53
N GLN A 513 13.66 17.23 15.32
CA GLN A 513 13.79 17.31 16.78
C GLN A 513 15.25 17.10 17.19
N PRO A 514 15.99 18.11 17.67
CA PRO A 514 17.32 17.86 18.22
C PRO A 514 17.20 17.09 19.55
N PHE A 515 18.19 16.26 19.88
CA PHE A 515 18.24 15.55 21.15
C PHE A 515 19.68 15.25 21.59
N GLY A 516 19.83 14.88 22.87
CA GLY A 516 21.11 14.58 23.50
C GLY A 516 21.88 15.84 23.90
N GLU A 517 23.04 15.64 24.52
CA GLU A 517 23.98 16.71 24.86
C GLU A 517 25.22 16.56 23.98
N GLY A 518 25.54 17.59 23.21
CA GLY A 518 26.65 17.51 22.26
C GLY A 518 27.25 18.85 21.91
N TRP A 519 27.93 18.89 20.76
CA TRP A 519 28.64 20.06 20.28
C TRP A 519 27.83 20.90 19.29
N GLN A 520 26.72 20.38 18.78
CA GLN A 520 25.90 21.05 17.78
C GLN A 520 25.02 22.10 18.45
N ASP A 521 24.93 23.27 17.83
CA ASP A 521 24.20 24.42 18.33
C ASP A 521 23.00 24.76 17.42
N GLU A 522 22.25 25.79 17.79
CA GLU A 522 21.09 26.24 17.05
C GLU A 522 21.44 26.71 15.63
N MET A 523 22.67 27.18 15.41
CA MET A 523 23.17 27.52 14.09
C MET A 523 23.37 26.27 13.22
N ALA A 524 23.82 25.15 13.80
CA ALA A 524 23.89 23.87 13.10
C ALA A 524 22.50 23.40 12.63
N MET A 525 21.49 23.49 13.50
CA MET A 525 20.10 23.21 13.11
C MET A 525 19.62 24.16 11.99
N GLY A 526 19.88 25.46 12.12
CA GLY A 526 19.53 26.45 11.10
C GLY A 526 20.19 26.18 9.73
N ARG A 527 21.43 25.68 9.70
CA ARG A 527 22.10 25.26 8.45
C ARG A 527 21.45 24.02 7.84
N VAL A 528 21.05 23.04 8.64
CA VAL A 528 20.30 21.87 8.14
C VAL A 528 19.01 22.35 7.48
N ILE A 529 18.24 23.21 8.15
CA ILE A 529 17.00 23.78 7.61
C ILE A 529 17.26 24.60 6.35
N GLU A 530 18.26 25.49 6.35
CA GLU A 530 18.64 26.27 5.16
C GLU A 530 18.93 25.36 3.96
N SER A 531 19.72 24.30 4.15
CA SER A 531 20.08 23.36 3.09
C SER A 531 18.86 22.57 2.60
N THR A 532 17.95 22.17 3.50
CA THR A 532 16.69 21.52 3.14
C THR A 532 15.79 22.44 2.32
N PHE A 533 15.63 23.71 2.72
CA PHE A 533 14.83 24.69 1.96
C PHE A 533 15.43 25.00 0.60
N ARG A 534 16.76 25.13 0.50
CA ARG A 534 17.44 25.30 -0.80
C ARG A 534 17.24 24.09 -1.70
N SER A 535 17.29 22.89 -1.14
CA SER A 535 17.02 21.64 -1.87
C SER A 535 15.59 21.59 -2.39
N LEU A 536 14.59 21.87 -1.54
CA LEU A 536 13.18 21.95 -1.93
C LEU A 536 12.91 23.07 -2.94
N ASN A 537 13.57 24.22 -2.80
CA ASN A 537 13.45 25.35 -3.72
C ASN A 537 13.91 24.99 -5.14
N ASN A 538 14.97 24.19 -5.26
CA ASN A 538 15.57 23.83 -6.54
C ASN A 538 14.84 22.68 -7.27
N LEU A 539 13.87 22.03 -6.64
CA LEU A 539 13.04 21.02 -7.31
C LEU A 539 12.21 21.66 -8.43
N LEU A 540 12.32 21.16 -9.65
CA LEU A 540 11.49 21.61 -10.78
C LEU A 540 10.15 20.85 -10.86
N GLU A 541 10.10 19.68 -10.24
CA GLU A 541 8.91 18.83 -10.16
C GLU A 541 8.73 18.40 -8.71
N HIS A 542 7.49 18.09 -8.29
CA HIS A 542 7.25 17.44 -7.00
C HIS A 542 8.09 16.14 -6.86
N LEU A 543 8.24 15.66 -5.62
CA LEU A 543 8.94 14.39 -5.39
C LEU A 543 8.08 13.22 -5.92
N HIS A 544 8.52 12.58 -7.02
CA HIS A 544 7.76 11.50 -7.68
C HIS A 544 8.54 10.18 -7.87
N GLN A 545 9.86 10.19 -7.70
CA GLN A 545 10.70 9.02 -8.03
C GLN A 545 10.73 7.98 -6.91
N SER A 546 10.67 8.42 -5.65
CA SER A 546 10.69 7.52 -4.48
C SER A 546 9.30 7.09 -3.99
N PHE A 547 9.32 6.06 -3.13
CA PHE A 547 8.13 5.39 -2.62
C PHE A 547 7.41 6.20 -1.53
N PHE A 548 6.08 6.20 -1.58
CA PHE A 548 5.18 6.65 -0.48
C PHE A 548 4.87 5.55 0.53
N PHE A 549 5.29 4.31 0.26
CA PHE A 549 5.06 3.15 1.10
C PHE A 549 6.39 2.44 1.37
N TYR A 550 6.93 2.64 2.57
CA TYR A 550 8.19 2.06 3.00
C TYR A 550 8.17 1.78 4.50
N LEU A 551 9.00 0.83 4.92
CA LEU A 551 9.31 0.63 6.34
C LEU A 551 10.79 0.91 6.56
N LEU A 552 11.10 1.81 7.49
CA LEU A 552 12.49 2.11 7.82
C LEU A 552 13.02 1.10 8.83
N MET A 553 14.20 0.57 8.54
CA MET A 553 14.99 -0.24 9.48
C MET A 553 16.07 0.60 10.15
N GLN A 554 16.50 1.67 9.49
CA GLN A 554 17.48 2.66 9.93
C GLN A 554 17.27 3.93 9.10
N SER A 555 17.85 5.07 9.52
CA SER A 555 17.85 6.32 8.75
C SER A 555 18.38 6.21 7.32
N SER A 556 19.19 5.19 7.00
CA SER A 556 19.75 4.93 5.67
C SER A 556 19.30 3.61 5.03
N ARG A 557 18.39 2.85 5.66
CA ARG A 557 17.95 1.54 5.18
C ARG A 557 16.44 1.40 5.28
N PHE A 558 15.79 1.08 4.17
CA PHE A 558 14.35 0.86 4.10
C PHE A 558 13.99 -0.46 3.42
N VAL A 559 12.77 -0.94 3.69
CA VAL A 559 12.13 -2.06 3.01
C VAL A 559 11.04 -1.49 2.10
N SER A 560 11.10 -1.83 0.81
CA SER A 560 10.12 -1.39 -0.17
C SER A 560 8.79 -2.13 -0.03
N ILE A 561 7.69 -1.48 -0.45
CA ILE A 561 6.35 -2.08 -0.50
C ILE A 561 6.31 -3.44 -1.20
N GLY A 562 7.07 -3.62 -2.29
CA GLY A 562 7.09 -4.87 -3.04
C GLY A 562 7.60 -6.07 -2.22
N THR A 563 8.39 -5.82 -1.18
CA THR A 563 8.95 -6.87 -0.32
C THR A 563 8.00 -7.27 0.80
N TYR A 564 7.38 -6.30 1.48
CA TYR A 564 6.55 -6.59 2.66
C TYR A 564 5.06 -6.77 2.34
N LEU A 565 4.52 -6.16 1.27
CA LEU A 565 3.09 -6.24 0.95
C LEU A 565 2.58 -7.69 0.79
N PRO A 566 3.33 -8.63 0.18
CA PRO A 566 2.92 -10.03 0.11
C PRO A 566 2.62 -10.64 1.49
N SER A 567 3.31 -10.21 2.56
CA SER A 567 3.08 -10.76 3.90
C SER A 567 1.68 -10.45 4.45
N ALA A 568 1.21 -9.19 4.34
CA ALA A 568 -0.15 -8.82 4.72
C ALA A 568 -1.19 -9.45 3.78
N MET A 569 -0.88 -9.53 2.47
CA MET A 569 -1.76 -10.20 1.52
C MET A 569 -1.93 -11.68 1.87
N LEU A 570 -0.88 -12.40 2.27
CA LEU A 570 -0.97 -13.79 2.70
C LEU A 570 -1.89 -13.95 3.93
N VAL A 571 -1.78 -13.04 4.90
CA VAL A 571 -2.66 -13.03 6.08
C VAL A 571 -4.12 -12.76 5.68
N ALA A 572 -4.37 -11.77 4.82
CA ALA A 572 -5.72 -11.43 4.35
C ALA A 572 -6.34 -12.55 3.49
N VAL A 573 -5.56 -13.12 2.57
CA VAL A 573 -5.99 -14.18 1.65
C VAL A 573 -6.33 -15.47 2.38
N ASN A 574 -5.74 -15.75 3.55
CA ASN A 574 -6.12 -16.89 4.38
C ASN A 574 -7.64 -16.90 4.68
N PHE A 575 -8.21 -15.74 5.02
CA PHE A 575 -9.64 -15.62 5.31
C PHE A 575 -10.49 -15.90 4.07
N THR A 576 -10.08 -15.39 2.91
CA THR A 576 -10.75 -15.64 1.63
C THR A 576 -10.68 -17.11 1.23
N ILE A 577 -9.52 -17.76 1.34
CA ILE A 577 -9.35 -19.20 1.06
C ILE A 577 -10.25 -20.02 1.99
N MET A 578 -10.23 -19.72 3.30
CA MET A 578 -11.09 -20.41 4.27
C MET A 578 -12.57 -20.19 3.97
N ALA A 579 -12.97 -18.98 3.57
CA ALA A 579 -14.33 -18.68 3.16
C ALA A 579 -14.77 -19.51 1.94
N ILE A 580 -13.92 -19.60 0.91
CA ILE A 580 -14.17 -20.42 -0.29
C ILE A 580 -14.26 -21.90 0.10
N PHE A 581 -13.37 -22.39 0.96
CA PHE A 581 -13.43 -23.76 1.47
C PHE A 581 -14.77 -24.05 2.18
N LEU A 582 -15.21 -23.16 3.08
CA LEU A 582 -16.49 -23.30 3.78
C LEU A 582 -17.68 -23.20 2.82
N TRP A 583 -17.61 -22.34 1.81
CA TRP A 583 -18.61 -22.23 0.75
C TRP A 583 -18.73 -23.51 -0.09
N ILE A 584 -17.61 -24.14 -0.45
CA ILE A 584 -17.59 -25.43 -1.16
C ILE A 584 -18.16 -26.52 -0.24
N LYS A 585 -17.67 -26.61 1.01
CA LYS A 585 -18.14 -27.57 2.01
C LYS A 585 -19.65 -27.48 2.27
N SER A 586 -20.23 -26.28 2.19
CA SER A 586 -21.68 -26.07 2.36
C SER A 586 -22.53 -26.71 1.25
N GLY A 587 -21.96 -26.91 0.05
CA GLY A 587 -22.62 -27.49 -1.11
C GLY A 587 -22.26 -28.96 -1.37
N SER A 588 -21.26 -29.50 -0.68
CA SER A 588 -20.86 -30.91 -0.84
C SER A 588 -21.87 -31.86 -0.18
N PRO A 589 -22.28 -32.96 -0.86
CA PRO A 589 -23.09 -34.00 -0.24
C PRO A 589 -22.32 -34.66 0.91
N LYS A 590 -22.98 -34.95 2.02
CA LYS A 590 -22.36 -35.71 3.12
C LYS A 590 -22.00 -37.09 2.59
N SER A 591 -20.70 -37.43 2.58
CA SER A 591 -20.28 -38.82 2.38
C SER A 591 -20.97 -39.67 3.45
N PRO A 592 -21.63 -40.79 3.11
CA PRO A 592 -22.32 -41.61 4.09
C PRO A 592 -21.29 -42.06 5.12
N ALA A 593 -21.50 -41.66 6.38
CA ALA A 593 -20.80 -42.26 7.50
C ALA A 593 -20.95 -43.78 7.35
N LYS A 594 -19.84 -44.54 7.44
CA LYS A 594 -19.84 -46.01 7.42
C LYS A 594 -21.02 -46.51 8.26
N ALA A 595 -22.09 -46.93 7.58
CA ALA A 595 -23.27 -47.43 8.24
C ALA A 595 -22.88 -48.75 8.89
N SER A 596 -22.90 -48.78 10.22
CA SER A 596 -23.03 -50.03 10.94
C SER A 596 -24.28 -50.72 10.42
N SER A 597 -24.09 -51.91 9.88
CA SER A 597 -25.11 -52.77 9.31
C SER A 597 -26.33 -52.90 10.23
N THR A 598 -27.41 -52.20 9.88
CA THR A 598 -28.76 -52.57 10.33
C THR A 598 -29.65 -52.60 9.10
N LYS A 599 -30.22 -53.79 8.84
CA LYS A 599 -31.00 -54.11 7.66
C LYS A 599 -32.36 -53.39 7.71
N GLY A 600 -32.73 -52.78 6.59
CA GLY A 600 -34.14 -52.60 6.24
C GLY A 600 -34.61 -51.16 6.10
N GLU A 601 -34.23 -50.48 5.02
CA GLU A 601 -35.06 -49.44 4.42
C GLU A 601 -34.63 -49.24 2.95
N LYS A 602 -35.57 -49.41 2.01
CA LYS A 602 -35.34 -49.20 0.58
C LYS A 602 -35.27 -47.70 0.31
N LYS A 603 -34.07 -47.15 0.10
CA LYS A 603 -33.90 -45.78 -0.40
C LYS A 603 -34.28 -45.69 -1.89
N PRO A 604 -34.96 -44.62 -2.34
CA PRO A 604 -35.29 -44.42 -3.76
C PRO A 604 -34.03 -44.26 -4.62
N LEU A 605 -34.07 -44.84 -5.83
CA LEU A 605 -32.99 -44.83 -6.82
C LEU A 605 -33.40 -43.91 -7.97
N ALA A 606 -32.57 -42.92 -8.30
CA ALA A 606 -32.78 -42.05 -9.45
C ALA A 606 -32.01 -42.57 -10.68
N LEU A 607 -32.65 -42.53 -11.85
CA LEU A 607 -32.08 -42.96 -13.12
C LEU A 607 -31.37 -41.78 -13.80
N VAL A 608 -30.04 -41.75 -13.76
CA VAL A 608 -29.25 -40.77 -14.52
C VAL A 608 -29.06 -41.27 -15.96
N LYS A 609 -29.43 -40.45 -16.94
CA LYS A 609 -29.14 -40.70 -18.37
C LYS A 609 -27.94 -39.87 -18.80
N GLN A 610 -26.83 -40.53 -19.11
CA GLN A 610 -25.70 -39.91 -19.81
C GLN A 610 -25.21 -40.89 -20.88
N GLY A 611 -25.15 -40.45 -22.15
CA GLY A 611 -24.58 -41.24 -23.24
C GLY A 611 -25.24 -42.61 -23.51
N GLY A 612 -26.57 -42.72 -23.45
CA GLY A 612 -27.29 -43.93 -23.84
C GLY A 612 -27.27 -45.11 -22.85
N MET A 613 -26.48 -45.05 -21.77
CA MET A 613 -26.51 -46.05 -20.70
C MET A 613 -27.28 -45.54 -19.47
N LYS A 614 -28.09 -46.43 -18.86
CA LYS A 614 -28.87 -46.18 -17.65
C LYS A 614 -28.23 -46.93 -16.48
N ALA A 615 -27.77 -46.20 -15.47
CA ALA A 615 -27.29 -46.78 -14.22
C ALA A 615 -28.14 -46.27 -13.04
N PRO A 616 -28.62 -47.14 -12.13
CA PRO A 616 -29.30 -46.71 -10.92
C PRO A 616 -28.27 -46.18 -9.92
N VAL A 617 -28.31 -44.87 -9.65
CA VAL A 617 -27.46 -44.21 -8.66
C VAL A 617 -28.35 -43.74 -7.51
N PRO A 618 -27.94 -43.90 -6.23
CA PRO A 618 -28.67 -43.33 -5.10
C PRO A 618 -28.92 -41.83 -5.31
N GLU A 619 -30.18 -41.40 -5.14
CA GLU A 619 -30.65 -40.03 -5.42
C GLU A 619 -29.87 -38.96 -4.62
N GLU A 620 -29.30 -39.35 -3.48
CA GLU A 620 -28.40 -38.55 -2.62
C GLU A 620 -27.09 -38.11 -3.29
N ILE A 621 -26.66 -38.75 -4.39
CA ILE A 621 -25.40 -38.44 -5.10
C ILE A 621 -25.61 -37.35 -6.17
N VAL A 622 -26.86 -37.12 -6.62
CA VAL A 622 -27.16 -36.29 -7.81
C VAL A 622 -27.70 -34.90 -7.44
N THR A 623 -28.27 -34.72 -6.26
CA THR A 623 -28.84 -33.42 -5.87
C THR A 623 -27.75 -32.45 -5.42
N VAL A 624 -27.37 -31.50 -6.27
CA VAL A 624 -26.66 -30.27 -5.84
C VAL A 624 -27.52 -29.63 -4.76
N ARG A 625 -27.01 -29.56 -3.53
CA ARG A 625 -27.75 -28.99 -2.41
C ARG A 625 -27.93 -27.49 -2.62
N GLU A 626 -29.19 -27.04 -2.74
CA GLU A 626 -29.50 -25.61 -2.78
C GLU A 626 -29.02 -24.91 -1.49
N ARG A 627 -28.54 -23.67 -1.63
CA ARG A 627 -28.01 -22.88 -0.52
C ARG A 627 -29.04 -21.84 -0.11
N GLU A 628 -29.49 -21.90 1.13
CA GLU A 628 -30.34 -20.86 1.70
C GLU A 628 -29.50 -19.67 2.15
N LEU A 629 -29.54 -18.59 1.37
CA LEU A 629 -28.65 -17.43 1.57
C LEU A 629 -29.24 -16.33 2.45
N PHE A 630 -30.57 -16.25 2.57
CA PHE A 630 -31.24 -15.13 3.22
C PHE A 630 -30.82 -14.94 4.68
N LEU A 631 -30.98 -15.97 5.52
CA LEU A 631 -30.63 -15.89 6.94
C LEU A 631 -29.13 -15.63 7.14
N PRO A 632 -28.19 -16.35 6.49
CA PRO A 632 -26.77 -16.04 6.61
C PRO A 632 -26.39 -14.62 6.23
N LEU A 633 -26.92 -14.10 5.11
CA LEU A 633 -26.64 -12.73 4.68
C LEU A 633 -27.25 -11.70 5.62
N ALA A 634 -28.49 -11.91 6.09
CA ALA A 634 -29.15 -11.00 7.02
C ALA A 634 -28.41 -10.91 8.35
N VAL A 635 -27.93 -12.03 8.90
CA VAL A 635 -27.14 -12.06 10.13
C VAL A 635 -25.81 -11.35 9.94
N VAL A 636 -25.07 -11.65 8.87
CA VAL A 636 -23.77 -11.02 8.61
C VAL A 636 -23.94 -9.51 8.39
N ALA A 637 -24.90 -9.09 7.57
CA ALA A 637 -25.18 -7.67 7.37
C ALA A 637 -25.56 -6.99 8.69
N GLY A 638 -26.51 -7.56 9.45
CA GLY A 638 -26.97 -7.01 10.73
C GLY A 638 -25.84 -6.83 11.74
N VAL A 639 -24.98 -7.84 11.92
CA VAL A 639 -23.85 -7.77 12.86
C VAL A 639 -22.82 -6.72 12.41
N GLN A 640 -22.57 -6.58 11.11
CA GLN A 640 -21.64 -5.56 10.61
C GLN A 640 -22.20 -4.14 10.77
N PHE A 641 -23.50 -3.94 10.52
CA PHE A 641 -24.16 -2.64 10.74
C PHE A 641 -24.20 -2.26 12.23
N LEU A 642 -24.27 -3.22 13.16
CA LEU A 642 -24.17 -2.94 14.59
C LEU A 642 -22.85 -2.25 14.96
N GLY A 643 -21.77 -2.45 14.20
CA GLY A 643 -20.49 -1.77 14.41
C GLY A 643 -20.54 -0.24 14.26
N VAL A 644 -21.55 0.30 13.57
CA VAL A 644 -21.76 1.76 13.43
C VAL A 644 -22.18 2.39 14.75
N LEU A 645 -22.88 1.65 15.62
CA LEU A 645 -23.38 2.17 16.91
C LEU A 645 -22.23 2.51 17.87
N PRO A 646 -21.27 1.62 18.17
CA PRO A 646 -20.10 1.99 18.98
C PRO A 646 -19.34 3.18 18.40
N LEU A 647 -19.13 3.21 17.07
CA LEU A 647 -18.43 4.32 16.41
C LEU A 647 -19.13 5.66 16.66
N PHE A 648 -20.45 5.71 16.44
CA PHE A 648 -21.24 6.92 16.68
C PHE A 648 -21.21 7.33 18.17
N ILE A 649 -21.41 6.36 19.07
CA ILE A 649 -21.46 6.60 20.52
C ILE A 649 -20.12 7.15 21.02
N PHE A 650 -18.98 6.53 20.68
CA PHE A 650 -17.68 6.98 21.17
C PHE A 650 -17.31 8.38 20.67
N ASN A 651 -17.70 8.75 19.45
CA ASN A 651 -17.36 10.06 18.89
C ASN A 651 -18.25 11.21 19.40
N HIS A 652 -19.46 10.92 19.88
CA HIS A 652 -20.41 11.95 20.38
C HIS A 652 -20.51 12.00 21.91
N THR A 653 -19.79 11.15 22.62
CA THR A 653 -19.83 11.08 24.09
C THR A 653 -18.76 11.99 24.70
N SER A 654 -19.13 12.75 25.74
CA SER A 654 -18.17 13.58 26.49
C SER A 654 -17.12 12.74 27.22
N GLN A 655 -15.91 13.30 27.43
CA GLN A 655 -14.77 12.64 28.07
C GLN A 655 -15.13 11.89 29.38
N ASN A 656 -15.94 12.50 30.25
CA ASN A 656 -16.33 11.90 31.55
C ASN A 656 -17.14 10.61 31.41
N MET A 657 -17.84 10.44 30.29
CA MET A 657 -18.70 9.29 30.01
C MET A 657 -18.02 8.25 29.11
N LEU A 658 -16.89 8.57 28.46
CA LEU A 658 -16.18 7.66 27.56
C LEU A 658 -15.75 6.36 28.25
N GLN A 659 -15.16 6.45 29.45
CA GLN A 659 -14.72 5.27 30.19
C GLN A 659 -15.90 4.38 30.65
N PRO A 660 -16.96 4.92 31.30
CA PRO A 660 -18.16 4.12 31.60
C PRO A 660 -18.79 3.47 30.37
N VAL A 661 -18.92 4.20 29.27
CA VAL A 661 -19.48 3.69 28.00
C VAL A 661 -18.59 2.61 27.39
N PHE A 662 -17.27 2.75 27.50
CA PHE A 662 -16.32 1.72 27.07
C PHE A 662 -16.47 0.44 27.87
N VAL A 663 -16.51 0.53 29.21
CA VAL A 663 -16.72 -0.64 30.07
C VAL A 663 -18.06 -1.30 29.77
N PHE A 664 -19.12 -0.52 29.58
CA PHE A 664 -20.42 -1.04 29.14
C PHE A 664 -20.32 -1.77 27.79
N THR A 665 -19.61 -1.20 26.82
CA THR A 665 -19.42 -1.79 25.48
C THR A 665 -18.59 -3.08 25.56
N VAL A 666 -17.58 -3.14 26.42
CA VAL A 666 -16.79 -4.37 26.68
C VAL A 666 -17.70 -5.46 27.24
N VAL A 667 -18.50 -5.16 28.27
CA VAL A 667 -19.44 -6.11 28.86
C VAL A 667 -20.47 -6.56 27.83
N LEU A 668 -21.00 -5.62 27.04
CA LEU A 668 -21.93 -5.90 25.96
C LEU A 668 -21.30 -6.81 24.89
N ASN A 669 -20.06 -6.56 24.47
CA ASN A 669 -19.34 -7.40 23.50
C ASN A 669 -19.09 -8.83 24.01
N CYS A 670 -18.96 -9.02 25.32
CA CYS A 670 -18.87 -10.35 25.92
C CYS A 670 -20.22 -11.09 25.93
N ILE A 671 -21.33 -10.38 26.14
CA ILE A 671 -22.67 -10.97 26.30
C ILE A 671 -23.39 -11.14 24.96
N LEU A 672 -23.24 -10.18 24.04
CA LEU A 672 -23.98 -10.08 22.77
C LEU A 672 -23.85 -11.33 21.89
N PRO A 673 -22.67 -11.98 21.72
CA PRO A 673 -22.56 -13.21 20.94
C PRO A 673 -23.46 -14.34 21.47
N PHE A 674 -23.61 -14.46 22.79
CA PHE A 674 -24.48 -15.46 23.42
C PHE A 674 -25.95 -15.13 23.21
N LEU A 675 -26.34 -13.86 23.34
CA LEU A 675 -27.71 -13.39 23.09
C LEU A 675 -28.13 -13.60 21.63
N VAL A 676 -27.25 -13.24 20.69
CA VAL A 676 -27.47 -13.44 19.25
C VAL A 676 -27.57 -14.93 18.94
N SER A 677 -26.67 -15.75 19.49
CA SER A 677 -26.71 -17.20 19.31
C SER A 677 -28.02 -17.81 19.83
N ASN A 678 -28.45 -17.46 21.05
CA ASN A 678 -29.70 -17.95 21.64
C ASN A 678 -30.93 -17.51 20.84
N SER A 679 -30.98 -16.25 20.41
CA SER A 679 -32.07 -15.72 19.59
C SER A 679 -32.15 -16.42 18.23
N LEU A 680 -31.01 -16.67 17.59
CA LEU A 680 -30.96 -17.42 16.33
C LEU A 680 -31.52 -18.84 16.50
N ILE A 681 -31.15 -19.53 17.57
CA ILE A 681 -31.64 -20.89 17.88
C ILE A 681 -33.16 -20.87 18.12
N GLN A 682 -33.65 -19.92 18.92
CA GLN A 682 -35.06 -19.87 19.34
C GLN A 682 -36.01 -19.52 18.19
N TYR A 683 -35.66 -18.54 17.34
CA TYR A 683 -36.57 -18.02 16.32
C TYR A 683 -36.39 -18.63 14.93
N PHE A 684 -35.15 -19.01 14.56
CA PHE A 684 -34.83 -19.46 13.20
C PHE A 684 -34.38 -20.92 13.13
N ALA A 685 -33.98 -21.53 14.25
CA ALA A 685 -33.45 -22.90 14.33
C ALA A 685 -32.45 -23.24 13.18
N PRO A 686 -31.37 -22.45 13.03
CA PRO A 686 -30.52 -22.49 11.84
C PRO A 686 -29.86 -23.84 11.60
N THR A 687 -29.81 -24.24 10.33
CA THR A 687 -29.17 -25.50 9.93
C THR A 687 -27.64 -25.41 10.01
N ALA A 688 -26.97 -26.55 10.10
CA ALA A 688 -25.50 -26.61 10.05
C ALA A 688 -24.91 -25.98 8.75
N GLN A 689 -25.68 -26.02 7.65
CA GLN A 689 -25.31 -25.36 6.40
C GLN A 689 -25.34 -23.83 6.56
N GLN A 690 -26.39 -23.28 7.18
CA GLN A 690 -26.52 -21.85 7.42
C GLN A 690 -25.41 -21.32 8.35
N TYR A 691 -25.05 -22.03 9.42
CA TYR A 691 -23.90 -21.65 10.27
C TYR A 691 -22.56 -21.63 9.49
N THR A 692 -22.37 -22.62 8.60
CA THR A 692 -21.18 -22.68 7.74
C THR A 692 -21.16 -21.49 6.78
N LEU A 693 -22.31 -21.11 6.23
CA LEU A 693 -22.46 -19.95 5.35
C LEU A 693 -22.26 -18.61 6.09
N ILE A 694 -22.78 -18.45 7.31
CA ILE A 694 -22.53 -17.27 8.16
C ILE A 694 -21.03 -17.09 8.36
N LYS A 695 -20.32 -18.16 8.77
CA LYS A 695 -18.86 -18.11 8.94
C LYS A 695 -18.16 -17.80 7.62
N ALA A 696 -18.55 -18.44 6.51
CA ALA A 696 -17.95 -18.21 5.21
C ALA A 696 -18.06 -16.74 4.77
N PHE A 697 -19.25 -16.14 4.88
CA PHE A 697 -19.47 -14.74 4.50
C PHE A 697 -18.76 -13.75 5.43
N SER A 698 -18.73 -14.00 6.74
CA SER A 698 -17.95 -13.16 7.67
C SER A 698 -16.46 -13.16 7.35
N LEU A 699 -15.88 -14.34 7.07
CA LEU A 699 -14.46 -14.45 6.70
C LEU A 699 -14.16 -13.85 5.32
N LEU A 700 -15.07 -14.00 4.36
CA LEU A 700 -14.92 -13.41 3.03
C LEU A 700 -14.88 -11.88 3.12
N LEU A 701 -15.81 -11.30 3.89
CA LEU A 701 -15.90 -9.86 4.10
C LEU A 701 -14.66 -9.33 4.84
N LEU A 702 -14.23 -10.01 5.90
CA LEU A 702 -12.99 -9.69 6.62
C LEU A 702 -11.77 -9.74 5.70
N GLY A 703 -11.63 -10.80 4.90
CA GLY A 703 -10.54 -10.94 3.92
C GLY A 703 -10.53 -9.80 2.91
N MET A 704 -11.68 -9.45 2.33
CA MET A 704 -11.81 -8.31 1.42
C MET A 704 -11.42 -6.98 2.08
N PHE A 705 -11.92 -6.70 3.29
CA PHE A 705 -11.58 -5.46 4.00
C PHE A 705 -10.10 -5.38 4.36
N LEU A 706 -9.49 -6.47 4.83
CA LEU A 706 -8.06 -6.51 5.13
C LEU A 706 -7.20 -6.35 3.87
N SER A 707 -7.60 -6.96 2.75
CA SER A 707 -6.93 -6.76 1.47
C SER A 707 -7.02 -5.31 0.99
N ALA A 708 -8.19 -4.67 1.11
CA ALA A 708 -8.35 -3.26 0.77
C ALA A 708 -7.55 -2.36 1.74
N LEU A 709 -7.64 -2.61 3.04
CA LEU A 709 -6.97 -1.84 4.07
C LEU A 709 -5.44 -1.92 3.94
N ALA A 710 -4.88 -3.07 3.59
CA ALA A 710 -3.44 -3.23 3.42
C ALA A 710 -2.86 -2.37 2.28
N THR A 711 -3.69 -1.90 1.34
CA THR A 711 -3.27 -0.93 0.31
C THR A 711 -3.29 0.52 0.78
N LEU A 712 -3.97 0.81 1.90
CA LEU A 712 -4.08 2.15 2.50
C LEU A 712 -3.16 2.27 3.72
N ASN A 713 -3.25 1.31 4.63
CA ASN A 713 -2.46 1.20 5.84
C ASN A 713 -2.04 -0.26 6.04
N PHE A 714 -0.85 -0.59 5.54
CA PHE A 714 -0.28 -1.94 5.65
C PHE A 714 -0.21 -2.43 7.09
N SER A 715 0.33 -1.60 7.99
CA SER A 715 0.59 -1.99 9.37
C SER A 715 -0.69 -2.30 10.13
N LEU A 716 -1.73 -1.47 9.95
CA LEU A 716 -3.04 -1.72 10.56
C LEU A 716 -3.66 -3.02 10.03
N ALA A 717 -3.65 -3.23 8.71
CA ALA A 717 -4.18 -4.46 8.11
C ALA A 717 -3.42 -5.71 8.57
N PHE A 718 -2.09 -5.63 8.66
CA PHE A 718 -1.25 -6.73 9.12
C PHE A 718 -1.55 -7.08 10.59
N LEU A 719 -1.60 -6.08 11.48
CA LEU A 719 -1.90 -6.28 12.90
C LEU A 719 -3.31 -6.83 13.11
N VAL A 720 -4.34 -6.21 12.50
CA VAL A 720 -5.73 -6.67 12.61
C VAL A 720 -5.89 -8.08 12.02
N GLY A 721 -5.23 -8.35 10.89
CA GLY A 721 -5.23 -9.67 10.26
C GLY A 721 -4.61 -10.74 11.15
N LEU A 722 -3.49 -10.43 11.81
CA LEU A 722 -2.80 -11.37 12.72
C LEU A 722 -3.66 -11.68 13.95
N PHE A 723 -4.24 -10.65 14.59
CA PHE A 723 -5.15 -10.82 15.72
C PHE A 723 -6.45 -11.57 15.33
N SER A 724 -6.90 -11.41 14.09
CA SER A 724 -8.10 -12.08 13.58
C SER A 724 -7.85 -13.51 13.07
N ALA A 725 -6.58 -13.91 12.86
CA ALA A 725 -6.22 -15.19 12.24
C ALA A 725 -6.85 -16.44 12.91
N PRO A 726 -7.01 -16.50 14.26
CA PRO A 726 -7.67 -17.64 14.91
C PRO A 726 -9.12 -17.88 14.45
N LEU A 727 -9.84 -16.86 13.97
CA LEU A 727 -11.22 -17.00 13.47
C LEU A 727 -11.34 -17.99 12.31
N SER A 728 -10.30 -18.10 11.48
CA SER A 728 -10.26 -19.07 10.37
C SER A 728 -10.33 -20.52 10.87
N TYR A 729 -9.66 -20.82 11.98
CA TYR A 729 -9.42 -22.21 12.41
C TYR A 729 -10.46 -22.75 13.40
N ILE A 730 -11.28 -21.89 14.01
CA ILE A 730 -12.23 -22.31 15.04
C ILE A 730 -13.41 -23.08 14.45
N GLN A 731 -13.70 -24.25 14.99
CA GLN A 731 -14.79 -25.12 14.53
C GLN A 731 -15.75 -25.45 15.67
N PRO A 732 -17.02 -25.77 15.37
CA PRO A 732 -17.96 -26.21 16.39
C PRO A 732 -17.51 -27.56 16.99
N LEU A 733 -17.37 -27.59 18.32
CA LEU A 733 -16.93 -28.76 19.11
C LEU A 733 -18.07 -29.26 20.02
N PRO A 734 -19.15 -29.85 19.47
CA PRO A 734 -20.33 -30.23 20.26
C PRO A 734 -20.03 -31.32 21.32
N LYS A 735 -18.98 -32.12 21.12
CA LYS A 735 -18.57 -33.19 22.04
C LYS A 735 -17.58 -32.74 23.12
N HIS A 736 -17.05 -31.51 23.01
CA HIS A 736 -16.02 -30.99 23.92
C HIS A 736 -16.37 -29.56 24.37
N PRO A 737 -17.41 -29.39 25.21
CA PRO A 737 -17.91 -28.07 25.60
C PRO A 737 -16.88 -27.26 26.38
N ILE A 738 -16.04 -27.91 27.20
CA ILE A 738 -14.97 -27.24 27.96
C ILE A 738 -13.94 -26.61 27.00
N ILE A 739 -13.51 -27.36 25.99
CA ILE A 739 -12.54 -26.88 24.99
C ILE A 739 -13.16 -25.73 24.17
N ALA A 740 -14.44 -25.84 23.80
CA ALA A 740 -15.15 -24.77 23.11
C ALA A 740 -15.20 -23.48 23.96
N GLY A 741 -15.44 -23.61 25.27
CA GLY A 741 -15.40 -22.48 26.21
C GLY A 741 -14.03 -21.82 26.31
N ILE A 742 -12.95 -22.61 26.40
CA ILE A 742 -11.58 -22.09 26.44
C ILE A 742 -11.26 -21.33 25.15
N LEU A 743 -11.61 -21.87 23.98
CA LEU A 743 -11.39 -21.21 22.69
C LEU A 743 -12.19 -19.90 22.56
N ALA A 744 -13.42 -19.87 23.10
CA ALA A 744 -14.21 -18.64 23.14
C ALA A 744 -13.56 -17.56 24.01
N ILE A 745 -13.03 -17.92 25.18
CA ILE A 745 -12.29 -16.98 26.04
C ILE A 745 -11.04 -16.45 25.32
N LEU A 746 -10.26 -17.32 24.67
CA LEU A 746 -9.07 -16.92 23.91
C LEU A 746 -9.43 -15.95 22.77
N LEU A 747 -10.56 -16.15 22.09
CA LEU A 747 -11.06 -15.18 21.10
C LEU A 747 -11.42 -13.84 21.70
N THR A 748 -12.09 -13.82 22.85
CA THR A 748 -12.44 -12.58 23.55
C THR A 748 -11.19 -11.83 24.02
N LEU A 749 -10.11 -12.54 24.38
CA LEU A 749 -8.83 -11.93 24.73
C LEU A 749 -8.15 -11.24 23.53
N LEU A 750 -8.39 -11.72 22.32
CA LEU A 750 -7.89 -11.14 21.07
C LEU A 750 -8.83 -10.08 20.48
N ALA A 751 -9.97 -9.79 21.13
CA ALA A 751 -10.90 -8.77 20.66
C ALA A 751 -10.25 -7.38 20.74
N PRO A 752 -10.54 -6.46 19.80
CA PRO A 752 -9.97 -5.11 19.78
C PRO A 752 -10.11 -4.35 21.11
N THR A 753 -11.25 -4.51 21.80
CA THR A 753 -11.49 -3.87 23.10
C THR A 753 -10.53 -4.38 24.18
N THR A 754 -10.22 -5.67 24.17
CA THR A 754 -9.28 -6.28 25.12
C THR A 754 -7.84 -5.91 24.80
N ILE A 755 -7.51 -5.79 23.52
CA ILE A 755 -6.20 -5.31 23.06
C ILE A 755 -6.01 -3.85 23.50
N VAL A 756 -7.01 -2.98 23.34
CA VAL A 756 -6.96 -1.59 23.81
C VAL A 756 -6.79 -1.53 25.33
N LEU A 757 -7.51 -2.37 26.08
CA LEU A 757 -7.34 -2.49 27.54
C LEU A 757 -5.93 -2.93 27.94
N GLY A 758 -5.42 -4.00 27.32
CA GLY A 758 -4.09 -4.54 27.60
C GLY A 758 -2.98 -3.57 27.22
N GLY A 759 -3.10 -2.89 26.07
CA GLY A 759 -2.18 -1.84 25.63
C GLY A 759 -2.19 -0.65 26.57
N SER A 760 -3.38 -0.14 26.94
CA SER A 760 -3.51 0.96 27.90
C SER A 760 -2.87 0.61 29.24
N TRP A 761 -3.08 -0.62 29.74
CA TRP A 761 -2.44 -1.08 30.97
C TRP A 761 -0.92 -1.20 30.85
N HIS A 762 -0.42 -1.75 29.74
CA HIS A 762 1.01 -1.92 29.49
C HIS A 762 1.76 -0.58 29.45
N TRP A 763 1.15 0.43 28.84
CA TRP A 763 1.71 1.78 28.71
C TRP A 763 1.34 2.73 29.85
N GLY A 764 0.62 2.26 30.87
CA GLY A 764 0.23 3.08 32.03
C GLY A 764 -0.77 4.21 31.70
N LEU A 765 -1.57 4.05 30.65
CA LEU A 765 -2.50 5.06 30.14
C LEU A 765 -3.90 4.87 30.69
N SER A 766 -4.62 5.98 30.91
CA SER A 766 -6.05 5.90 31.20
C SER A 766 -6.85 5.66 29.92
N ILE A 767 -7.80 4.72 29.96
CA ILE A 767 -8.68 4.39 28.82
C ILE A 767 -9.45 5.63 28.35
N GLY A 768 -9.86 6.51 29.29
CA GLY A 768 -10.53 7.76 28.96
C GLY A 768 -9.66 8.69 28.10
N GLN A 769 -8.35 8.78 28.37
CA GLN A 769 -7.42 9.55 27.54
C GLN A 769 -7.25 8.92 26.16
N VAL A 770 -7.07 7.60 26.09
CA VAL A 770 -6.97 6.86 24.81
C VAL A 770 -8.18 7.11 23.92
N LEU A 771 -9.39 7.00 24.48
CA LEU A 771 -10.63 7.24 23.74
C LEU A 771 -10.84 8.71 23.38
N LYS A 772 -10.40 9.64 24.24
CA LYS A 772 -10.43 11.08 23.95
C LYS A 772 -9.55 11.41 22.74
N GLU A 773 -8.32 10.90 22.71
CA GLU A 773 -7.42 11.08 21.57
C GLU A 773 -7.97 10.43 20.30
N ALA A 774 -8.66 9.29 20.43
CA ALA A 774 -9.31 8.64 19.30
C ALA A 774 -10.47 9.47 18.73
N ALA A 775 -11.32 10.03 19.59
CA ALA A 775 -12.39 10.95 19.19
C ALA A 775 -11.80 12.23 18.56
N PHE A 776 -10.74 12.78 19.14
CA PHE A 776 -10.03 13.93 18.59
C PHE A 776 -9.50 13.66 17.17
N GLY A 777 -8.85 12.51 16.96
CA GLY A 777 -8.38 12.13 15.63
C GLY A 777 -9.51 11.95 14.61
N TRP A 778 -10.68 11.49 15.05
CA TRP A 778 -11.86 11.39 14.19
C TRP A 778 -12.41 12.77 13.81
N ASP A 779 -12.60 13.65 14.79
CA ASP A 779 -13.25 14.95 14.59
C ASP A 779 -12.34 15.97 13.89
N VAL A 780 -11.02 15.92 14.17
CA VAL A 780 -10.05 16.91 13.67
C VAL A 780 -9.32 16.42 12.43
N TRP A 781 -8.81 15.18 12.42
CA TRP A 781 -8.02 14.65 11.30
C TRP A 781 -8.83 13.77 10.34
N GLY A 782 -10.09 13.44 10.67
CA GLY A 782 -10.98 12.65 9.81
C GLY A 782 -10.64 11.16 9.76
N HIS A 783 -9.99 10.58 10.78
CA HIS A 783 -9.65 9.15 10.81
C HIS A 783 -9.65 8.53 12.22
N LEU A 784 -9.75 7.19 12.31
CA LEU A 784 -9.55 6.45 13.58
C LEU A 784 -8.05 6.38 13.91
N GLY A 785 -7.53 7.37 14.64
CA GLY A 785 -6.31 7.20 15.45
C GLY A 785 -6.67 6.67 16.83
N VAL A 786 -5.77 6.01 17.57
CA VAL A 786 -6.10 5.48 18.92
C VAL A 786 -5.21 6.00 20.05
N LEU A 787 -3.97 6.48 19.82
CA LEU A 787 -3.02 6.79 20.90
C LEU A 787 -2.05 7.95 20.57
N ARG A 788 -1.70 8.80 21.54
CA ARG A 788 -0.69 9.89 21.44
C ARG A 788 0.75 9.34 21.46
N ALA A 789 1.68 9.99 20.75
CA ALA A 789 3.09 9.55 20.69
C ALA A 789 3.81 9.56 22.06
N SER A 790 3.51 10.51 22.95
CA SER A 790 4.07 10.54 24.32
C SER A 790 3.57 9.39 25.21
N MET A 791 2.56 8.65 24.76
CA MET A 791 1.89 7.61 25.53
C MET A 791 2.31 6.18 25.13
N VAL A 792 3.00 6.00 24.00
CA VAL A 792 3.37 4.67 23.45
C VAL A 792 4.88 4.40 23.52
N ASP A 793 5.66 5.45 23.78
CA ASP A 793 7.11 5.41 23.95
C ASP A 793 7.50 5.28 25.42
#